data_AF-A0A3D2UV09-F1
#
_entry.id   AF-A0A3D2UV09-F1
#
_cell.length_a   1.000
_cell.length_b   1.000
_cell.length_c   1.000
_cell.angle_alpha   90.00
_cell.angle_beta   90.00
_cell.angle_gamma   90.00
#
_symmetry.space_group_name_H-M   'P 1'
#
loop_
_entity.id
_entity.type
_entity.pdbx_description
1 polymer ?
#
loop_
_entity_poly.entity_id
_entity_poly.type
_entity_poly.pdbx_seq_one_letter_code
_entity_poly.pdbx_strand_id
1 'polypeptide(L)'
;MTRYAIIGDGGAGTTAAFYIRQSDPNAQIEIYSDDPNAAYYRAALTNYLIGELREAQLFATPPDFYQTNNIKRVLAKVNTLDGKNSRFTLDSGVDVAYDQLLIASGARPNPPDFKGMNLPGVMTMRTLQDARVVMDLISAKRIKQAVVVGGGPLGIEWVQGLLHHHVKVTYLLRGELFFERALDKTASDLVISRLRSEGVNVITNEEIGEAIAGRDGRLNSIRLKNSGKEIECQLVGAAIGIRPNVEFLEGSGVDVAVDPKRGTPQGIKVNEAMRTNIENIYAAGDIIYRTLGLWEPARLQGRVAGRNMAGGSDVYQQGIHYNATRLYDLDFASVGELIGKDGDQVLIDFPKGRGRVSYRKLIIRENKLIGAIMLGQRKEHVRKYGLQYRKLINEKVDISAIANQLIDIAFDLASWIDSQGIEQQIDSARQIKSQVFTPSSNMRMTNNVLSGIDIVKQPSGFSTQPEKAVLLFDNTKVELKKVTRIGRSSENDLVIQDPEVSSEHAEIRSEGSGFVLEDVGSTNGTLLNKVKINQPTSLVSGALIQVGKTQLQFMFGKPPENLRMTSVGLPEAPASSPILPSNLDFGYLQVNGREIPLRTLSMNIGRDAKADIVLDDPAISYKHALLTRQGDDSYLLDLGSRNGTYVNSERITIPHLLTNGDVIKLGETSLIFRLGTTPVSKPEIIKPQPVPPPPVSPIERPTPVNLPLELTLVVQNGNLGGKSILLKQSPTTLGRDPQSSIVINEDVVSWNHAEFKLENNQWFVKDLGSSNHTFINGTKITPNEFVPINPADKIRFGKITLEVVQHAN
;
A
#
# COMPACT_ATOMS: atom_id res chain seq x y z
N MET A 1 21.57 28.13 -7.62
CA MET A 1 20.43 27.17 -7.63
C MET A 1 20.96 25.91 -8.27
N THR A 2 21.01 24.80 -7.55
CA THR A 2 21.57 23.54 -8.08
C THR A 2 20.56 22.89 -9.02
N ARG A 3 21.04 22.42 -10.17
CA ARG A 3 20.25 21.70 -11.19
C ARG A 3 20.38 20.20 -10.98
N TYR A 4 19.32 19.61 -10.43
CA TYR A 4 19.17 18.18 -10.26
C TYR A 4 18.41 17.60 -11.45
N ALA A 5 19.06 16.73 -12.20
CA ALA A 5 18.41 15.95 -13.24
C ALA A 5 18.24 14.51 -12.78
N ILE A 6 17.07 13.92 -13.07
CA ILE A 6 16.75 12.54 -12.75
C ILE A 6 16.26 11.86 -14.02
N ILE A 7 16.93 10.79 -14.44
CA ILE A 7 16.52 10.00 -15.61
C ILE A 7 15.69 8.83 -15.09
N GLY A 8 14.38 8.87 -15.30
CA GLY A 8 13.43 7.81 -14.92
C GLY A 8 12.47 8.24 -13.80
N ASP A 9 11.17 8.08 -14.06
CA ASP A 9 10.06 8.45 -13.17
C ASP A 9 9.46 7.23 -12.44
N GLY A 10 10.30 6.25 -12.12
CA GLY A 10 9.92 5.07 -11.34
C GLY A 10 10.09 5.29 -9.83
N GLY A 11 9.86 4.24 -9.03
CA GLY A 11 9.95 4.32 -7.57
C GLY A 11 11.27 4.89 -7.03
N ALA A 12 12.41 4.63 -7.68
CA ALA A 12 13.69 5.24 -7.30
C ALA A 12 13.74 6.75 -7.62
N GLY A 13 13.35 7.15 -8.83
CA GLY A 13 13.45 8.52 -9.31
C GLY A 13 12.49 9.47 -8.59
N THR A 14 11.22 9.09 -8.42
CA THR A 14 10.25 9.91 -7.68
C THR A 14 10.60 10.04 -6.21
N THR A 15 11.07 8.95 -5.58
CA THR A 15 11.53 9.00 -4.19
C THR A 15 12.73 9.94 -4.07
N ALA A 16 13.72 9.84 -4.95
CA ALA A 16 14.88 10.73 -4.93
C ALA A 16 14.49 12.20 -5.12
N ALA A 17 13.62 12.49 -6.08
CA ALA A 17 13.14 13.85 -6.34
C ALA A 17 12.50 14.47 -5.11
N PHE A 18 11.70 13.69 -4.39
CA PHE A 18 11.13 14.15 -3.14
C PHE A 18 12.19 14.51 -2.09
N TYR A 19 13.12 13.60 -1.81
CA TYR A 19 14.15 13.86 -0.79
C TYR A 19 15.12 14.97 -1.19
N ILE A 20 15.37 15.15 -2.50
CA ILE A 20 16.12 16.32 -2.98
C ILE A 20 15.37 17.60 -2.61
N ARG A 21 14.06 17.69 -2.86
CA ARG A 21 13.25 18.87 -2.48
C ARG A 21 13.28 19.10 -0.96
N GLN A 22 13.29 18.04 -0.16
CA GLN A 22 13.43 18.15 1.30
C GLN A 22 14.74 18.77 1.74
N SER A 23 15.83 18.32 1.12
CA SER A 23 17.18 18.68 1.52
C SER A 23 17.66 19.99 0.87
N ASP A 24 17.16 20.31 -0.33
CA ASP A 24 17.39 21.58 -1.03
C ASP A 24 16.04 22.18 -1.49
N PRO A 25 15.41 23.02 -0.64
CA PRO A 25 14.15 23.69 -0.96
C PRO A 25 14.24 24.60 -2.20
N ASN A 26 15.44 25.05 -2.58
CA ASN A 26 15.68 25.90 -3.74
C ASN A 26 16.18 25.11 -4.94
N ALA A 27 16.17 23.78 -4.94
CA ALA A 27 16.61 22.97 -6.08
C ALA A 27 15.80 23.25 -7.35
N GLN A 28 16.44 23.24 -8.52
CA GLN A 28 15.76 22.97 -9.80
C GLN A 28 15.77 21.47 -10.02
N ILE A 29 14.60 20.84 -10.00
CA ILE A 29 14.48 19.38 -10.11
C ILE A 29 13.72 19.06 -11.40
N GLU A 30 14.37 18.31 -12.28
CA GLU A 30 13.77 17.85 -13.53
C GLU A 30 13.83 16.32 -13.61
N ILE A 31 12.67 15.68 -13.85
CA ILE A 31 12.58 14.24 -14.10
C ILE A 31 12.32 14.01 -15.59
N TYR A 32 13.17 13.22 -16.23
CA TYR A 32 13.09 12.85 -17.64
C TYR A 32 12.62 11.41 -17.77
N SER A 33 11.48 11.19 -18.42
CA SER A 33 10.93 9.84 -18.62
C SER A 33 10.21 9.72 -19.95
N ASP A 34 10.32 8.56 -20.59
CA ASP A 34 9.60 8.21 -21.83
C ASP A 34 8.23 7.56 -21.57
N ASP A 35 7.84 7.40 -20.29
CA ASP A 35 6.51 6.96 -19.89
C ASP A 35 5.58 8.18 -19.78
N PRO A 36 4.44 8.22 -20.49
CA PRO A 36 3.53 9.36 -20.44
C PRO A 36 2.78 9.47 -19.09
N ASN A 37 2.78 8.43 -18.27
CA ASN A 37 2.00 8.38 -17.04
C ASN A 37 2.84 8.82 -15.82
N ALA A 38 2.21 9.47 -14.85
CA ALA A 38 2.79 9.70 -13.52
C ALA A 38 3.24 8.37 -12.87
N ALA A 39 4.18 8.42 -11.93
CA ALA A 39 4.73 7.22 -11.31
C ALA A 39 3.66 6.29 -10.74
N TYR A 40 3.78 4.99 -11.03
CA TYR A 40 2.85 3.94 -10.62
C TYR A 40 3.57 2.69 -10.10
N TYR A 41 2.87 1.89 -9.30
CA TYR A 41 3.32 0.60 -8.80
C TYR A 41 3.40 -0.42 -9.94
N ARG A 42 4.57 -0.52 -10.58
CA ARG A 42 4.79 -1.46 -11.67
C ARG A 42 4.53 -2.92 -11.28
N ALA A 43 4.83 -3.29 -10.04
CA ALA A 43 4.54 -4.62 -9.50
C ALA A 43 3.04 -4.92 -9.36
N ALA A 44 2.19 -3.88 -9.38
CA ALA A 44 0.74 -4.01 -9.23
C ALA A 44 0.00 -4.10 -10.58
N LEU A 45 0.70 -4.02 -11.72
CA LEU A 45 0.10 -4.14 -13.05
C LEU A 45 -0.61 -5.49 -13.23
N THR A 46 -0.09 -6.55 -12.62
CA THR A 46 -0.71 -7.88 -12.66
C THR A 46 -1.91 -7.96 -11.71
N ASN A 47 -1.95 -7.22 -10.60
CA ASN A 47 -3.17 -7.09 -9.79
C ASN A 47 -4.29 -6.36 -10.55
N TYR A 48 -3.94 -5.41 -11.42
CA TYR A 48 -4.90 -4.82 -12.36
C TYR A 48 -5.39 -5.86 -13.38
N LEU A 49 -4.49 -6.67 -13.95
CA LEU A 49 -4.87 -7.77 -14.84
C LEU A 49 -5.78 -8.80 -14.14
N ILE A 50 -5.55 -9.11 -12.87
CA ILE A 50 -6.37 -10.04 -12.06
C ILE A 50 -7.70 -9.40 -11.62
N GLY A 51 -7.88 -8.08 -11.80
CA GLY A 51 -9.08 -7.37 -11.37
C GLY A 51 -9.13 -7.05 -9.86
N GLU A 52 -8.02 -7.26 -9.13
CA GLU A 52 -7.91 -6.90 -7.70
C GLU A 52 -7.77 -5.39 -7.48
N LEU A 53 -7.22 -4.66 -8.46
CA LEU A 53 -7.07 -3.20 -8.42
C LEU A 53 -7.72 -2.54 -9.64
N ARG A 54 -8.32 -1.36 -9.43
CA ARG A 54 -8.67 -0.46 -10.52
C ARG A 54 -7.43 0.30 -10.98
N GLU A 55 -7.42 0.76 -12.24
CA GLU A 55 -6.29 1.49 -12.81
C GLU A 55 -5.87 2.72 -11.97
N ALA A 56 -6.83 3.49 -11.46
CA ALA A 56 -6.55 4.64 -10.61
C ALA A 56 -5.81 4.30 -9.30
N GLN A 57 -5.88 3.04 -8.85
CA GLN A 57 -5.19 2.56 -7.65
C GLN A 57 -3.74 2.12 -7.92
N LEU A 58 -3.29 2.20 -9.18
CA LEU A 58 -1.91 1.88 -9.56
C LEU A 58 -0.95 3.05 -9.32
N PHE A 59 -1.42 4.29 -9.32
CA PHE A 59 -0.56 5.46 -9.17
C PHE A 59 0.07 5.52 -7.77
N ALA A 60 1.38 5.71 -7.74
CA ALA A 60 2.22 5.72 -6.54
C ALA A 60 2.44 7.13 -5.99
N THR A 61 2.03 8.16 -6.72
CA THR A 61 2.20 9.58 -6.38
C THR A 61 0.93 10.36 -6.65
N PRO A 62 0.59 11.37 -5.85
CA PRO A 62 -0.62 12.14 -6.02
C PRO A 62 -0.74 12.92 -7.30
N PRO A 63 -1.99 13.22 -7.75
CA PRO A 63 -2.21 13.95 -8.98
C PRO A 63 -1.48 15.29 -9.03
N ASP A 64 -1.22 15.90 -7.87
CA ASP A 64 -0.51 17.16 -7.66
C ASP A 64 0.97 16.98 -7.25
N PHE A 65 1.48 15.74 -7.14
CA PHE A 65 2.82 15.46 -6.59
C PHE A 65 3.93 16.31 -7.20
N TYR A 66 3.96 16.41 -8.53
CA TYR A 66 4.99 17.13 -9.25
C TYR A 66 4.85 18.65 -9.07
N GLN A 67 3.62 19.15 -9.01
CA GLN A 67 3.30 20.55 -8.77
C GLN A 67 3.72 20.96 -7.35
N THR A 68 3.24 20.25 -6.33
CA THR A 68 3.50 20.62 -4.93
C THR A 68 4.99 20.51 -4.57
N ASN A 69 5.72 19.59 -5.20
CA ASN A 69 7.17 19.45 -4.99
C ASN A 69 8.01 20.31 -5.94
N ASN A 70 7.40 21.14 -6.79
CA ASN A 70 8.07 21.93 -7.81
C ASN A 70 9.08 21.10 -8.63
N ILE A 71 8.60 19.97 -9.14
CA ILE A 71 9.35 19.03 -9.98
C ILE A 71 8.85 19.19 -11.41
N LYS A 72 9.74 19.58 -12.32
CA LYS A 72 9.41 19.62 -13.74
C LYS A 72 9.58 18.23 -14.34
N ARG A 73 8.45 17.59 -14.61
CA ARG A 73 8.40 16.31 -15.32
C ARG A 73 8.44 16.55 -16.83
N VAL A 74 9.43 15.96 -17.50
CA VAL A 74 9.65 16.08 -18.95
C VAL A 74 9.41 14.72 -19.59
N LEU A 75 8.41 14.65 -20.47
CA LEU A 75 8.17 13.47 -21.31
C LEU A 75 9.21 13.46 -22.43
N ALA A 76 10.32 12.77 -22.21
CA ALA A 76 11.41 12.64 -23.17
C ALA A 76 12.28 11.41 -22.84
N LYS A 77 12.87 10.82 -23.88
CA LYS A 77 13.85 9.76 -23.72
C LYS A 77 15.26 10.35 -23.75
N VAL A 78 16.12 9.92 -22.82
CA VAL A 78 17.54 10.24 -22.89
C VAL A 78 18.24 9.29 -23.86
N ASN A 79 18.97 9.84 -24.83
CA ASN A 79 19.62 9.08 -25.89
C ASN A 79 21.11 8.84 -25.64
N THR A 80 21.83 9.84 -25.11
CA THR A 80 23.27 9.74 -24.80
C THR A 80 23.61 10.53 -23.53
N LEU A 81 24.63 10.07 -22.80
CA LEU A 81 25.19 10.77 -21.64
C LEU A 81 26.67 11.13 -21.90
N ASP A 82 27.04 12.37 -21.61
CA ASP A 82 28.43 12.82 -21.52
C ASP A 82 28.74 13.18 -20.07
N GLY A 83 29.23 12.19 -19.33
CA GLY A 83 29.55 12.33 -17.91
C GLY A 83 30.73 13.26 -17.63
N LYS A 84 31.61 13.50 -18.60
CA LYS A 84 32.76 14.40 -18.45
C LYS A 84 32.32 15.86 -18.45
N ASN A 85 31.35 16.19 -19.30
CA ASN A 85 30.87 17.55 -19.45
C ASN A 85 29.53 17.82 -18.73
N SER A 86 29.08 16.90 -17.88
CA SER A 86 27.84 17.00 -17.11
C SER A 86 26.62 17.37 -17.95
N ARG A 87 26.44 16.66 -19.06
CA ARG A 87 25.31 16.84 -19.99
C ARG A 87 24.77 15.50 -20.50
N PHE A 88 23.50 15.46 -20.83
CA PHE A 88 22.92 14.36 -21.62
C PHE A 88 22.08 14.93 -22.77
N THR A 89 21.90 14.14 -23.81
CA THR A 89 21.15 14.52 -25.01
C THR A 89 19.85 13.74 -25.04
N LEU A 90 18.74 14.44 -25.26
CA LEU A 90 17.43 13.83 -25.47
C LEU A 90 17.34 13.20 -26.88
N ASP A 91 16.38 12.32 -27.08
CA ASP A 91 16.04 11.76 -28.39
C ASP A 91 15.66 12.83 -29.43
N SER A 92 15.15 13.98 -28.99
CA SER A 92 14.92 15.17 -29.81
C SER A 92 16.21 15.87 -30.28
N GLY A 93 17.38 15.48 -29.78
CA GLY A 93 18.67 16.14 -30.05
C GLY A 93 18.97 17.34 -29.14
N VAL A 94 18.09 17.65 -28.18
CA VAL A 94 18.31 18.73 -27.22
C VAL A 94 19.29 18.28 -26.14
N ASP A 95 20.34 19.08 -25.91
CA ASP A 95 21.28 18.89 -24.81
C ASP A 95 20.78 19.53 -23.52
N VAL A 96 20.87 18.77 -22.43
CA VAL A 96 20.52 19.18 -21.08
C VAL A 96 21.75 19.09 -20.19
N ALA A 97 22.14 20.22 -19.59
CA ALA A 97 23.21 20.27 -18.61
C ALA A 97 22.66 20.13 -17.18
N TYR A 98 23.42 19.47 -16.32
CA TYR A 98 23.06 19.23 -14.92
C TYR A 98 24.23 19.55 -13.98
N ASP A 99 23.92 19.78 -12.71
CA ASP A 99 24.95 19.90 -11.66
C ASP A 99 25.06 18.58 -10.89
N GLN A 100 23.93 17.90 -10.65
CA GLN A 100 23.84 16.56 -10.07
C GLN A 100 22.88 15.70 -10.90
N LEU A 101 23.28 14.46 -11.22
CA LEU A 101 22.48 13.53 -12.01
C LEU A 101 22.17 12.25 -11.23
N LEU A 102 20.90 11.85 -11.20
CA LEU A 102 20.48 10.51 -10.84
C LEU A 102 20.08 9.72 -12.08
N ILE A 103 20.71 8.57 -12.30
CA ILE A 103 20.27 7.58 -13.27
C ILE A 103 19.35 6.58 -12.56
N ALA A 104 18.05 6.65 -12.83
CA ALA A 104 17.00 5.78 -12.29
C ALA A 104 16.11 5.18 -13.41
N SER A 105 16.68 5.01 -14.61
CA SER A 105 15.99 4.53 -15.82
C SER A 105 15.56 3.06 -15.74
N GLY A 106 15.97 2.37 -14.67
CA GLY A 106 15.58 1.00 -14.36
C GLY A 106 15.99 0.01 -15.44
N ALA A 107 15.05 -0.87 -15.77
CA ALA A 107 15.27 -2.00 -16.66
C ALA A 107 14.05 -2.25 -17.55
N ARG A 108 14.29 -2.85 -18.71
CA ARG A 108 13.29 -3.28 -19.70
C ARG A 108 13.22 -4.81 -19.77
N PRO A 109 12.12 -5.38 -20.25
CA PRO A 109 12.02 -6.83 -20.48
C PRO A 109 13.12 -7.35 -21.41
N ASN A 110 13.58 -8.56 -21.14
CA ASN A 110 14.36 -9.31 -22.12
C ASN A 110 13.45 -9.62 -23.32
N PRO A 111 13.86 -9.26 -24.55
CA PRO A 111 13.06 -9.56 -25.71
C PRO A 111 13.06 -11.08 -25.94
N PRO A 112 11.91 -11.67 -26.30
CA PRO A 112 11.92 -13.03 -26.83
C PRO A 112 12.80 -13.10 -28.08
N ASP A 113 13.45 -14.24 -28.31
CA ASP A 113 14.35 -14.45 -29.45
C ASP A 113 13.87 -15.68 -30.25
N PHE A 114 12.86 -15.45 -31.10
CA PHE A 114 12.31 -16.45 -32.01
C PHE A 114 11.68 -15.78 -33.24
N LYS A 115 11.54 -16.55 -34.32
CA LYS A 115 10.91 -16.05 -35.56
C LYS A 115 9.46 -15.62 -35.29
N GLY A 116 9.08 -14.43 -35.74
CA GLY A 116 7.73 -13.90 -35.50
C GLY A 116 7.53 -13.23 -34.13
N MET A 117 8.60 -12.99 -33.36
CA MET A 117 8.53 -12.30 -32.06
C MET A 117 7.90 -10.89 -32.09
N ASN A 118 7.85 -10.25 -33.26
CA ASN A 118 7.27 -8.91 -33.44
C ASN A 118 5.80 -8.94 -33.90
N LEU A 119 5.17 -10.12 -34.00
CA LEU A 119 3.77 -10.21 -34.42
C LEU A 119 2.84 -9.56 -33.39
N PRO A 120 1.82 -8.79 -33.82
CA PRO A 120 0.81 -8.27 -32.91
C PRO A 120 0.12 -9.43 -32.15
N GLY A 121 0.28 -9.44 -30.83
CA GLY A 121 -0.14 -10.54 -29.96
C GLY A 121 1.02 -11.21 -29.22
N VAL A 122 2.28 -11.01 -29.65
CA VAL A 122 3.46 -11.35 -28.86
C VAL A 122 3.88 -10.12 -28.06
N MET A 123 3.88 -10.20 -26.73
CA MET A 123 4.17 -9.04 -25.89
C MET A 123 4.79 -9.39 -24.54
N THR A 124 5.33 -8.37 -23.89
CA THR A 124 5.82 -8.40 -22.51
C THR A 124 4.90 -7.55 -21.61
N MET A 125 5.08 -7.59 -20.29
CA MET A 125 4.39 -6.66 -19.38
C MET A 125 5.41 -5.92 -18.51
N ARG A 126 5.53 -4.61 -18.73
CA ARG A 126 6.38 -3.71 -17.93
C ARG A 126 5.73 -2.36 -17.69
N THR A 127 4.94 -1.87 -18.63
CA THR A 127 4.33 -0.54 -18.58
C THR A 127 2.83 -0.62 -18.34
N LEU A 128 2.24 0.47 -17.86
CA LEU A 128 0.77 0.59 -17.78
C LEU A 128 0.12 0.40 -19.16
N GLN A 129 0.79 0.86 -20.22
CA GLN A 129 0.29 0.68 -21.58
C GLN A 129 0.24 -0.80 -21.99
N ASP A 130 1.24 -1.60 -21.60
CA ASP A 130 1.21 -3.05 -21.83
C ASP A 130 -0.02 -3.69 -21.17
N ALA A 131 -0.28 -3.33 -19.90
CA ALA A 131 -1.43 -3.85 -19.17
C ALA A 131 -2.77 -3.44 -19.81
N ARG A 132 -2.91 -2.17 -20.24
CA ARG A 132 -4.09 -1.70 -20.97
C ARG A 132 -4.32 -2.48 -22.26
N VAL A 133 -3.27 -2.75 -23.05
CA VAL A 133 -3.38 -3.53 -24.29
C VAL A 133 -3.92 -4.94 -24.01
N VAL A 134 -3.45 -5.60 -22.95
CA VAL A 134 -3.98 -6.93 -22.57
C VAL A 134 -5.46 -6.83 -22.17
N MET A 135 -5.81 -5.86 -21.34
CA MET A 135 -7.19 -5.63 -20.89
C MET A 135 -8.13 -5.31 -22.05
N ASP A 136 -7.70 -4.54 -23.04
CA ASP A 136 -8.47 -4.24 -24.25
C ASP A 136 -8.70 -5.50 -25.09
N LEU A 137 -7.67 -6.33 -25.25
CA LEU A 137 -7.79 -7.59 -25.98
C LEU A 137 -8.73 -8.59 -25.28
N ILE A 138 -8.71 -8.64 -23.95
CA ILE A 138 -9.63 -9.43 -23.12
C ILE A 138 -11.05 -8.89 -23.26
N SER A 139 -11.25 -7.58 -23.08
CA SER A 139 -12.56 -6.93 -23.13
C SER A 139 -13.22 -7.06 -24.51
N ALA A 140 -12.42 -6.99 -25.57
CA ALA A 140 -12.86 -7.23 -26.94
C ALA A 140 -13.07 -8.73 -27.28
N LYS A 141 -12.88 -9.64 -26.32
CA LYS A 141 -12.94 -11.11 -26.49
C LYS A 141 -12.06 -11.63 -27.63
N ARG A 142 -10.93 -10.96 -27.86
CA ARG A 142 -9.96 -11.29 -28.92
C ARG A 142 -8.97 -12.36 -28.52
N ILE A 143 -8.91 -12.71 -27.23
CA ILE A 143 -8.03 -13.75 -26.71
C ILE A 143 -8.90 -14.87 -26.14
N LYS A 144 -8.84 -16.05 -26.78
CA LYS A 144 -9.46 -17.28 -26.24
C LYS A 144 -8.39 -18.21 -25.65
N GLN A 145 -7.23 -18.23 -26.30
CA GLN A 145 -6.08 -19.02 -25.86
C GLN A 145 -4.83 -18.15 -25.82
N ALA A 146 -4.04 -18.31 -24.77
CA ALA A 146 -2.78 -17.61 -24.57
C ALA A 146 -1.66 -18.61 -24.25
N VAL A 147 -0.45 -18.27 -24.70
CA VAL A 147 0.77 -18.93 -24.28
C VAL A 147 1.55 -17.98 -23.38
N VAL A 148 1.98 -18.43 -22.21
CA VAL A 148 2.88 -17.67 -21.35
C VAL A 148 4.25 -18.35 -21.35
N VAL A 149 5.33 -17.59 -21.47
CA VAL A 149 6.71 -18.09 -21.42
C VAL A 149 7.47 -17.44 -20.27
N GLY A 150 8.17 -18.26 -19.48
CA GLY A 150 9.11 -17.79 -18.45
C GLY A 150 8.74 -18.24 -17.04
N GLY A 151 9.64 -18.98 -16.40
CA GLY A 151 9.43 -19.62 -15.09
C GLY A 151 9.72 -18.73 -13.88
N GLY A 152 9.17 -17.52 -13.82
CA GLY A 152 9.32 -16.62 -12.67
C GLY A 152 7.98 -16.08 -12.16
N PRO A 153 7.99 -15.24 -11.10
CA PRO A 153 6.78 -14.67 -10.49
C PRO A 153 5.87 -13.96 -11.50
N LEU A 154 6.43 -13.12 -12.38
CA LEU A 154 5.64 -12.44 -13.41
C LEU A 154 4.93 -13.43 -14.35
N GLY A 155 5.57 -14.55 -14.70
CA GLY A 155 4.97 -15.55 -15.58
C GLY A 155 3.74 -16.21 -14.95
N ILE A 156 3.81 -16.56 -13.66
CA ILE A 156 2.64 -17.13 -12.97
C ILE A 156 1.55 -16.09 -12.70
N GLU A 157 1.91 -14.82 -12.52
CA GLU A 157 0.94 -13.72 -12.41
C GLU A 157 0.18 -13.48 -13.73
N TRP A 158 0.86 -13.58 -14.89
CA TRP A 158 0.21 -13.62 -16.20
C TRP A 158 -0.78 -14.77 -16.32
N VAL A 159 -0.36 -15.98 -15.93
CA VAL A 159 -1.22 -17.17 -15.95
C VAL A 159 -2.46 -16.91 -15.10
N GLN A 160 -2.31 -16.41 -13.87
CA GLN A 160 -3.41 -16.11 -12.97
C GLN A 160 -4.38 -15.06 -13.54
N GLY A 161 -3.85 -13.94 -14.06
CA GLY A 161 -4.67 -12.88 -14.64
C GLY A 161 -5.46 -13.37 -15.85
N LEU A 162 -4.84 -14.15 -16.74
CA LEU A 162 -5.52 -14.69 -17.92
C LEU A 162 -6.60 -15.72 -17.55
N LEU A 163 -6.32 -16.61 -16.59
CA LEU A 163 -7.32 -17.56 -16.09
C LEU A 163 -8.50 -16.85 -15.43
N HIS A 164 -8.27 -15.78 -14.67
CA HIS A 164 -9.32 -14.97 -14.05
C HIS A 164 -10.32 -14.45 -15.11
N HIS A 165 -9.82 -14.08 -16.29
CA HIS A 165 -10.64 -13.66 -17.43
C HIS A 165 -11.09 -14.79 -18.35
N HIS A 166 -11.06 -16.04 -17.86
CA HIS A 166 -11.48 -17.25 -18.59
C HIS A 166 -10.72 -17.51 -19.90
N VAL A 167 -9.48 -17.03 -20.01
CA VAL A 167 -8.60 -17.36 -21.13
C VAL A 167 -7.92 -18.70 -20.85
N LYS A 168 -7.92 -19.61 -21.84
CA LYS A 168 -7.20 -20.88 -21.74
C LYS A 168 -5.69 -20.64 -21.85
N VAL A 169 -4.91 -21.14 -20.90
CA VAL A 169 -3.46 -20.87 -20.83
C VAL A 169 -2.64 -22.13 -21.06
N THR A 170 -1.67 -22.05 -21.98
CA THR A 170 -0.51 -22.94 -22.01
C THR A 170 0.70 -22.22 -21.42
N TYR A 171 1.36 -22.82 -20.44
CA TYR A 171 2.51 -22.22 -19.76
C TYR A 171 3.79 -22.99 -20.09
N LEU A 172 4.75 -22.32 -20.70
CA LEU A 172 6.00 -22.91 -21.16
C LEU A 172 7.16 -22.55 -20.23
N LEU A 173 7.89 -23.58 -19.80
CA LEU A 173 9.10 -23.48 -19.00
C LEU A 173 10.27 -24.04 -19.83
N ARG A 174 11.33 -23.23 -19.99
CA ARG A 174 12.53 -23.61 -20.75
C ARG A 174 13.26 -24.81 -20.14
N GLY A 175 13.24 -24.93 -18.81
CA GLY A 175 13.81 -26.07 -18.09
C GLY A 175 12.74 -26.89 -17.40
N GLU A 176 13.18 -27.83 -16.57
CA GLU A 176 12.31 -28.67 -15.75
C GLU A 176 11.69 -27.92 -14.58
N LEU A 177 12.38 -26.89 -14.08
CA LEU A 177 12.02 -26.21 -12.85
C LEU A 177 11.33 -24.87 -13.10
N PHE A 178 10.25 -24.64 -12.38
CA PHE A 178 9.69 -23.32 -12.15
C PHE A 178 10.52 -22.60 -11.07
N PHE A 179 10.88 -21.35 -11.34
CA PHE A 179 11.58 -20.43 -10.44
C PHE A 179 12.84 -21.01 -9.77
N GLU A 180 13.70 -21.66 -10.56
CA GLU A 180 14.94 -22.35 -10.14
C GLU A 180 15.89 -21.51 -9.26
N ARG A 181 15.79 -20.18 -9.33
CA ARG A 181 16.61 -19.25 -8.54
C ARG A 181 16.17 -19.17 -7.07
N ALA A 182 14.95 -19.60 -6.76
CA ALA A 182 14.33 -19.40 -5.46
C ALA A 182 13.65 -20.68 -4.93
N LEU A 183 13.31 -21.62 -5.81
CA LEU A 183 12.72 -22.91 -5.51
C LEU A 183 13.68 -24.04 -5.83
N ASP A 184 13.63 -25.10 -5.03
CA ASP A 184 14.19 -26.38 -5.44
C ASP A 184 13.18 -27.22 -6.25
N LYS A 185 13.64 -28.37 -6.73
CA LYS A 185 12.85 -29.26 -7.60
C LYS A 185 11.49 -29.59 -7.01
N THR A 186 11.48 -29.94 -5.73
CA THR A 186 10.26 -30.31 -5.02
C THR A 186 9.24 -29.18 -4.98
N ALA A 187 9.66 -27.98 -4.52
CA ALA A 187 8.75 -26.85 -4.43
C ALA A 187 8.24 -26.42 -5.82
N SER A 188 9.12 -26.49 -6.83
CA SER A 188 8.74 -26.29 -8.24
C SER A 188 7.66 -27.28 -8.71
N ASP A 189 7.86 -28.58 -8.48
CA ASP A 189 6.92 -29.64 -8.90
C ASP A 189 5.54 -29.46 -8.25
N LEU A 190 5.50 -29.00 -6.99
CA LEU A 190 4.25 -28.67 -6.29
C LEU A 190 3.51 -27.50 -6.94
N VAL A 191 4.20 -26.42 -7.31
CA VAL A 191 3.60 -25.28 -8.03
C VAL A 191 3.10 -25.72 -9.41
N ILE A 192 3.90 -26.47 -10.17
CA ILE A 192 3.51 -26.99 -11.49
C ILE A 192 2.27 -27.90 -11.39
N SER A 193 2.25 -28.79 -10.39
CA SER A 193 1.12 -29.69 -10.16
C SER A 193 -0.15 -28.92 -9.77
N ARG A 194 -0.01 -27.86 -8.95
CA ARG A 194 -1.11 -26.98 -8.60
C ARG A 194 -1.68 -26.28 -9.83
N LEU A 195 -0.84 -25.68 -10.68
CA LEU A 195 -1.29 -25.04 -11.93
C LEU A 195 -2.00 -26.02 -12.87
N ARG A 196 -1.48 -27.25 -13.01
CA ARG A 196 -2.13 -28.30 -13.81
C ARG A 196 -3.50 -28.68 -13.25
N SER A 197 -3.66 -28.74 -11.92
CA SER A 197 -4.95 -29.02 -11.29
C SER A 197 -6.02 -27.94 -11.55
N GLU A 198 -5.57 -26.73 -11.91
CA GLU A 198 -6.43 -25.58 -12.23
C GLU A 198 -6.68 -25.45 -13.74
N GLY A 199 -6.29 -26.45 -14.53
CA GLY A 199 -6.53 -26.51 -15.96
C GLY A 199 -5.46 -25.83 -16.82
N VAL A 200 -4.33 -25.41 -16.25
CA VAL A 200 -3.20 -24.87 -17.01
C VAL A 200 -2.43 -26.00 -17.70
N ASN A 201 -2.21 -25.86 -19.00
CA ASN A 201 -1.34 -26.78 -19.73
C ASN A 201 0.12 -26.38 -19.54
N VAL A 202 0.80 -26.93 -18.51
CA VAL A 202 2.21 -26.63 -18.23
C VAL A 202 3.15 -27.59 -18.98
N ILE A 203 4.00 -27.05 -19.86
CA ILE A 203 4.99 -27.79 -20.64
C ILE A 203 6.40 -27.34 -20.20
N THR A 204 7.19 -28.27 -19.70
CA THR A 204 8.60 -28.07 -19.30
C THR A 204 9.55 -28.48 -20.41
N ASN A 205 10.82 -28.07 -20.29
CA ASN A 205 11.87 -28.34 -21.30
C ASN A 205 11.46 -27.90 -22.72
N GLU A 206 10.76 -26.78 -22.84
CA GLU A 206 10.21 -26.34 -24.12
C GLU A 206 10.34 -24.84 -24.32
N GLU A 207 10.49 -24.45 -25.58
CA GLU A 207 10.63 -23.06 -26.02
C GLU A 207 9.73 -22.81 -27.23
N ILE A 208 9.44 -21.53 -27.49
CA ILE A 208 8.83 -21.13 -28.76
C ILE A 208 9.92 -21.14 -29.84
N GLY A 209 9.71 -21.88 -30.93
CA GLY A 209 10.59 -21.85 -32.10
C GLY A 209 10.17 -20.79 -33.11
N GLU A 210 8.85 -20.64 -33.34
CA GLU A 210 8.27 -19.68 -34.27
C GLU A 210 6.88 -19.24 -33.80
N ALA A 211 6.56 -17.96 -33.95
CA ALA A 211 5.21 -17.44 -33.90
C ALA A 211 4.68 -17.25 -35.33
N ILE A 212 3.46 -17.70 -35.57
CA ILE A 212 2.85 -17.82 -36.89
C ILE A 212 1.68 -16.86 -37.00
N ALA A 213 1.69 -16.05 -38.06
CA ALA A 213 0.65 -15.06 -38.33
C ALA A 213 -0.60 -15.72 -38.95
N GLY A 214 -1.77 -15.22 -38.56
CA GLY A 214 -3.03 -15.48 -39.23
C GLY A 214 -3.21 -14.64 -40.50
N ARG A 215 -4.38 -14.77 -41.12
CA ARG A 215 -4.74 -14.00 -42.34
C ARG A 215 -4.80 -12.48 -42.12
N ASP A 216 -5.01 -12.06 -40.88
CA ASP A 216 -5.06 -10.64 -40.47
C ASP A 216 -3.68 -10.08 -40.09
N GLY A 217 -2.61 -10.87 -40.24
CA GLY A 217 -1.25 -10.50 -39.89
C GLY A 217 -0.95 -10.52 -38.38
N ARG A 218 -1.90 -10.95 -37.54
CA ARG A 218 -1.72 -11.07 -36.08
C ARG A 218 -1.30 -12.47 -35.68
N LEU A 219 -0.83 -12.64 -34.46
CA LEU A 219 -0.53 -13.94 -33.89
C LEU A 219 -1.76 -14.86 -33.94
N ASN A 220 -1.60 -16.05 -34.54
CA ASN A 220 -2.63 -17.09 -34.60
C ASN A 220 -2.20 -18.39 -33.90
N SER A 221 -0.91 -18.72 -34.00
CA SER A 221 -0.35 -19.91 -33.37
C SER A 221 1.15 -19.74 -33.11
N ILE A 222 1.70 -20.65 -32.30
CA ILE A 222 3.14 -20.83 -32.14
C ILE A 222 3.53 -22.25 -32.50
N ARG A 223 4.74 -22.43 -33.00
CA ARG A 223 5.39 -23.73 -33.14
C ARG A 223 6.45 -23.88 -32.07
N LEU A 224 6.35 -24.97 -31.31
CA LEU A 224 7.30 -25.33 -30.28
C LEU A 224 8.62 -25.79 -30.90
N LYS A 225 9.74 -25.40 -30.28
CA LYS A 225 11.08 -25.62 -30.81
C LYS A 225 11.50 -27.09 -30.75
N ASN A 226 11.27 -27.75 -29.62
CA ASN A 226 11.79 -29.09 -29.38
C ASN A 226 10.83 -30.16 -29.92
N SER A 227 9.53 -30.02 -29.64
CA SER A 227 8.52 -30.98 -30.10
C SER A 227 8.00 -30.73 -31.51
N GLY A 228 8.21 -29.54 -32.09
CA GLY A 228 7.62 -29.15 -33.38
C GLY A 228 6.10 -28.95 -33.35
N LYS A 229 5.46 -29.18 -32.20
CA LYS A 229 4.01 -29.08 -32.05
C LYS A 229 3.53 -27.64 -32.22
N GLU A 230 2.43 -27.48 -32.95
CA GLU A 230 1.77 -26.19 -33.09
C GLU A 230 0.68 -26.01 -32.03
N ILE A 231 0.60 -24.81 -31.45
CA ILE A 231 -0.39 -24.43 -30.43
C ILE A 231 -1.07 -23.14 -30.87
N GLU A 232 -2.38 -23.19 -31.07
CA GLU A 232 -3.21 -22.02 -31.37
C GLU A 232 -3.22 -21.06 -30.16
N CYS A 233 -2.94 -19.78 -30.42
CA CYS A 233 -3.04 -18.72 -29.42
C CYS A 233 -3.14 -17.35 -30.08
N GLN A 234 -3.83 -16.42 -29.41
CA GLN A 234 -3.96 -15.03 -29.85
C GLN A 234 -3.08 -14.07 -29.02
N LEU A 235 -2.44 -14.60 -27.98
CA LEU A 235 -1.54 -13.88 -27.10
C LEU A 235 -0.36 -14.78 -26.71
N VAL A 236 0.85 -14.24 -26.82
CA VAL A 236 2.05 -14.73 -26.15
C VAL A 236 2.47 -13.70 -25.10
N GLY A 237 2.42 -14.07 -23.83
CA GLY A 237 2.95 -13.27 -22.72
C GLY A 237 4.36 -13.70 -22.35
N ALA A 238 5.36 -12.87 -22.67
CA ALA A 238 6.77 -13.15 -22.40
C ALA A 238 7.26 -12.54 -21.08
N ALA A 239 7.64 -13.40 -20.14
CA ALA A 239 8.13 -13.07 -18.80
C ALA A 239 9.51 -13.69 -18.54
N ILE A 240 10.47 -13.45 -19.43
CA ILE A 240 11.80 -14.09 -19.47
C ILE A 240 12.92 -13.24 -18.84
N GLY A 241 12.56 -12.41 -17.86
CA GLY A 241 13.47 -11.54 -17.12
C GLY A 241 13.59 -10.12 -17.70
N ILE A 242 14.50 -9.35 -17.10
CA ILE A 242 14.74 -7.94 -17.42
C ILE A 242 16.23 -7.71 -17.66
N ARG A 243 16.55 -6.61 -18.34
CA ARG A 243 17.91 -6.08 -18.53
C ARG A 243 17.95 -4.57 -18.25
N PRO A 244 19.01 -4.07 -17.61
CA PRO A 244 19.13 -2.66 -17.24
C PRO A 244 19.25 -1.78 -18.50
N ASN A 245 18.69 -0.57 -18.43
CA ASN A 245 18.67 0.39 -19.53
C ASN A 245 19.96 1.21 -19.60
N VAL A 246 21.05 0.62 -20.06
CA VAL A 246 22.41 1.20 -20.00
C VAL A 246 22.99 1.59 -21.35
N GLU A 247 22.26 1.39 -22.45
CA GLU A 247 22.75 1.64 -23.81
C GLU A 247 23.16 3.10 -24.02
N PHE A 248 22.40 4.04 -23.44
CA PHE A 248 22.68 5.47 -23.54
C PHE A 248 23.95 5.91 -22.77
N LEU A 249 24.55 5.01 -22.00
CA LEU A 249 25.77 5.25 -21.22
C LEU A 249 27.05 4.89 -22.00
N GLU A 250 26.93 4.34 -23.21
CA GLU A 250 28.08 4.07 -24.06
C GLU A 250 28.88 5.36 -24.30
N GLY A 251 30.19 5.31 -24.04
CA GLY A 251 31.07 6.48 -24.14
C GLY A 251 30.93 7.53 -23.03
N SER A 252 29.98 7.38 -22.09
CA SER A 252 29.74 8.36 -21.02
C SER A 252 30.84 8.45 -19.96
N GLY A 253 31.63 7.38 -19.82
CA GLY A 253 32.60 7.19 -18.74
C GLY A 253 32.01 6.59 -17.46
N VAL A 254 30.70 6.34 -17.38
CA VAL A 254 30.08 5.64 -16.25
C VAL A 254 30.44 4.15 -16.27
N ASP A 255 30.88 3.63 -15.12
CA ASP A 255 31.27 2.23 -14.96
C ASP A 255 30.05 1.31 -14.99
N VAL A 256 29.87 0.62 -16.11
CA VAL A 256 28.84 -0.41 -16.28
C VAL A 256 29.49 -1.79 -16.14
N ALA A 257 28.96 -2.62 -15.24
CA ALA A 257 29.38 -4.01 -15.12
C ALA A 257 28.95 -4.80 -16.37
N VAL A 258 29.80 -5.72 -16.84
CA VAL A 258 29.51 -6.59 -17.98
C VAL A 258 29.66 -8.05 -17.58
N ASP A 259 28.83 -8.92 -18.17
CA ASP A 259 28.99 -10.36 -18.05
C ASP A 259 30.30 -10.76 -18.78
N PRO A 260 31.28 -11.36 -18.09
CA PRO A 260 32.57 -11.69 -18.70
C PRO A 260 32.48 -12.79 -19.77
N LYS A 261 31.42 -13.61 -19.76
CA LYS A 261 31.20 -14.67 -20.74
C LYS A 261 30.41 -14.19 -21.95
N ARG A 262 29.42 -13.31 -21.74
CA ARG A 262 28.49 -12.87 -22.78
C ARG A 262 28.77 -11.47 -23.32
N GLY A 263 29.63 -10.70 -22.66
CA GLY A 263 29.86 -9.29 -22.95
C GLY A 263 28.63 -8.40 -22.73
N THR A 264 27.54 -8.93 -22.16
CA THR A 264 26.29 -8.20 -22.00
C THR A 264 26.32 -7.31 -20.78
N PRO A 265 25.88 -6.05 -20.86
CA PRO A 265 25.80 -5.17 -19.69
C PRO A 265 24.90 -5.73 -18.58
N GLN A 266 25.30 -5.50 -17.33
CA GLN A 266 24.68 -6.01 -16.11
C GLN A 266 24.25 -4.90 -15.13
N GLY A 267 24.46 -3.63 -15.48
CA GLY A 267 24.02 -2.47 -14.71
C GLY A 267 25.18 -1.59 -14.22
N ILE A 268 24.86 -0.42 -13.69
CA ILE A 268 25.82 0.58 -13.21
C ILE A 268 26.43 0.15 -11.88
N LYS A 269 27.75 0.23 -11.73
CA LYS A 269 28.40 0.00 -10.44
C LYS A 269 28.21 1.22 -9.54
N VAL A 270 27.75 0.99 -8.31
CA VAL A 270 27.61 2.03 -7.29
C VAL A 270 28.21 1.58 -5.96
N ASN A 271 28.61 2.53 -5.12
CA ASN A 271 28.93 2.27 -3.72
C ASN A 271 27.67 2.32 -2.83
N GLU A 272 27.81 2.10 -1.52
CA GLU A 272 26.69 2.11 -0.56
C GLU A 272 25.96 3.46 -0.47
N ALA A 273 26.62 4.56 -0.85
CA ALA A 273 26.04 5.90 -0.93
C ALA A 273 25.31 6.17 -2.27
N MET A 274 25.14 5.14 -3.11
CA MET A 274 24.55 5.19 -4.46
C MET A 274 25.33 6.04 -5.49
N ARG A 275 26.59 6.36 -5.20
CA ARG A 275 27.48 7.10 -6.12
C ARG A 275 28.06 6.17 -7.17
N THR A 276 28.15 6.67 -8.41
CA THR A 276 28.92 6.01 -9.48
C THR A 276 30.42 6.34 -9.36
N ASN A 277 31.21 5.97 -10.37
CA ASN A 277 32.61 6.40 -10.48
C ASN A 277 32.79 7.88 -10.86
N ILE A 278 31.72 8.56 -11.29
CA ILE A 278 31.73 10.00 -11.60
C ILE A 278 31.08 10.75 -10.43
N GLU A 279 31.78 11.75 -9.89
CA GLU A 279 31.48 12.41 -8.61
C GLU A 279 30.04 12.92 -8.48
N ASN A 280 29.52 13.55 -9.54
CA ASN A 280 28.18 14.14 -9.56
C ASN A 280 27.11 13.26 -10.23
N ILE A 281 27.39 11.96 -10.40
CA ILE A 281 26.45 11.01 -10.98
C ILE A 281 26.16 9.88 -9.98
N TYR A 282 24.88 9.66 -9.73
CA TYR A 282 24.32 8.64 -8.86
C TYR A 282 23.50 7.65 -9.70
N ALA A 283 23.27 6.45 -9.18
CA ALA A 283 22.34 5.50 -9.79
C ALA A 283 21.56 4.71 -8.73
N ALA A 284 20.28 4.44 -9.01
CA ALA A 284 19.39 3.74 -8.07
C ALA A 284 18.29 2.93 -8.77
N GLY A 285 17.82 1.88 -8.12
CA GLY A 285 16.79 0.97 -8.64
C GLY A 285 17.33 -0.05 -9.63
N ASP A 286 16.47 -0.54 -10.52
CA ASP A 286 16.79 -1.70 -11.37
C ASP A 286 17.96 -1.50 -12.36
N ILE A 287 18.50 -0.28 -12.48
CA ILE A 287 19.62 0.09 -13.36
C ILE A 287 20.98 -0.33 -12.78
N ILE A 288 21.08 -0.50 -11.45
CA ILE A 288 22.36 -0.81 -10.80
C ILE A 288 22.77 -2.27 -11.04
N TYR A 289 24.07 -2.53 -10.98
CA TYR A 289 24.62 -3.88 -11.02
C TYR A 289 24.07 -4.71 -9.85
N ARG A 290 23.80 -6.01 -10.11
CA ARG A 290 23.09 -6.92 -9.18
C ARG A 290 21.68 -6.43 -8.85
N THR A 291 20.98 -5.96 -9.88
CA THR A 291 19.56 -5.57 -9.83
C THR A 291 18.68 -6.60 -9.09
N LEU A 292 17.79 -6.09 -8.24
CA LEU A 292 16.86 -6.91 -7.48
C LEU A 292 15.51 -7.07 -8.18
N GLY A 293 15.11 -6.13 -9.04
CA GLY A 293 13.76 -6.13 -9.64
C GLY A 293 12.64 -5.86 -8.62
N LEU A 294 12.96 -5.22 -7.49
CA LEU A 294 12.05 -5.06 -6.36
C LEU A 294 11.80 -3.57 -6.07
N TRP A 295 10.52 -3.26 -5.83
CA TRP A 295 10.05 -1.90 -5.60
C TRP A 295 10.67 -1.23 -4.36
N GLU A 296 10.66 -1.94 -3.22
CA GLU A 296 11.10 -1.35 -1.95
C GLU A 296 12.60 -1.06 -1.93
N PRO A 297 13.50 -1.97 -2.36
CA PRO A 297 14.91 -1.63 -2.58
C PRO A 297 15.10 -0.42 -3.48
N ALA A 298 14.36 -0.30 -4.59
CA ALA A 298 14.49 0.84 -5.49
C ALA A 298 14.13 2.16 -4.79
N ARG A 299 13.08 2.20 -3.96
CA ARG A 299 12.71 3.38 -3.17
C ARG A 299 13.75 3.73 -2.12
N LEU A 300 14.23 2.74 -1.37
CA LEU A 300 15.27 2.96 -0.35
C LEU A 300 16.59 3.46 -0.96
N GLN A 301 16.97 2.95 -2.13
CA GLN A 301 18.11 3.44 -2.90
C GLN A 301 17.88 4.86 -3.43
N GLY A 302 16.68 5.15 -3.96
CA GLY A 302 16.30 6.49 -4.41
C GLY A 302 16.39 7.52 -3.30
N ARG A 303 15.92 7.19 -2.09
CA ARG A 303 16.08 8.01 -0.88
C ARG A 303 17.55 8.34 -0.60
N VAL A 304 18.39 7.31 -0.52
CA VAL A 304 19.83 7.47 -0.21
C VAL A 304 20.49 8.34 -1.29
N ALA A 305 20.22 8.07 -2.57
CA ALA A 305 20.74 8.86 -3.67
C ALA A 305 20.30 10.33 -3.58
N GLY A 306 18.99 10.59 -3.41
CA GLY A 306 18.45 11.95 -3.36
C GLY A 306 19.04 12.80 -2.23
N ARG A 307 19.18 12.22 -1.03
CA ARG A 307 19.82 12.91 0.10
C ARG A 307 21.30 13.18 -0.13
N ASN A 308 22.02 12.21 -0.67
CA ASN A 308 23.46 12.36 -0.89
C ASN A 308 23.79 13.33 -2.03
N MET A 309 22.94 13.40 -3.07
CA MET A 309 23.02 14.44 -4.10
C MET A 309 22.83 15.85 -3.52
N ALA A 310 22.04 15.98 -2.46
CA ALA A 310 21.84 17.23 -1.73
C ALA A 310 22.87 17.46 -0.59
N GLY A 311 23.97 16.71 -0.57
CA GLY A 311 25.08 16.88 0.38
C GLY A 311 25.02 16.00 1.63
N GLY A 312 24.08 15.04 1.71
CA GLY A 312 24.00 14.04 2.78
C GLY A 312 25.06 12.94 2.72
N SER A 313 24.99 12.02 3.69
CA SER A 313 25.93 10.90 3.86
C SER A 313 25.25 9.57 4.21
N ASP A 314 24.02 9.36 3.73
CA ASP A 314 23.26 8.14 3.95
C ASP A 314 23.89 6.95 3.23
N VAL A 315 23.64 5.74 3.74
CA VAL A 315 24.09 4.48 3.13
C VAL A 315 22.95 3.49 2.96
N TYR A 316 22.96 2.76 1.85
CA TYR A 316 22.11 1.62 1.59
C TYR A 316 22.88 0.32 1.82
N GLN A 317 22.42 -0.49 2.77
CA GLN A 317 22.96 -1.83 3.02
C GLN A 317 21.95 -2.89 2.60
N GLN A 318 22.37 -3.73 1.66
CA GLN A 318 21.59 -4.88 1.22
C GLN A 318 21.72 -6.01 2.26
N GLY A 319 20.62 -6.31 2.95
CA GLY A 319 20.56 -7.43 3.90
C GLY A 319 20.51 -8.82 3.23
N ILE A 320 20.35 -9.88 4.02
CA ILE A 320 20.14 -11.23 3.49
C ILE A 320 18.90 -11.26 2.61
N HIS A 321 19.05 -11.86 1.43
CA HIS A 321 18.00 -11.98 0.44
C HIS A 321 16.84 -12.79 1.01
N TYR A 322 15.67 -12.17 0.97
CA TYR A 322 14.39 -12.75 1.34
C TYR A 322 13.46 -12.59 0.16
N ASN A 323 13.24 -13.70 -0.54
CA ASN A 323 12.33 -13.75 -1.66
C ASN A 323 10.99 -14.23 -1.12
N ALA A 324 9.96 -13.38 -1.18
CA ALA A 324 8.61 -13.80 -0.85
C ALA A 324 7.64 -13.25 -1.87
N THR A 325 6.78 -14.11 -2.38
CA THR A 325 5.72 -13.72 -3.31
C THR A 325 4.56 -14.71 -3.25
N ARG A 326 3.52 -14.41 -4.03
CA ARG A 326 2.42 -15.33 -4.30
C ARG A 326 2.75 -16.10 -5.57
N LEU A 327 2.58 -17.41 -5.53
CA LEU A 327 2.69 -18.31 -6.66
C LEU A 327 1.31 -18.93 -6.90
N TYR A 328 0.47 -18.24 -7.67
CA TYR A 328 -0.96 -18.53 -7.83
C TYR A 328 -1.76 -18.41 -6.52
N ASP A 329 -2.20 -19.50 -5.91
CA ASP A 329 -2.90 -19.52 -4.62
C ASP A 329 -1.98 -19.91 -3.44
N LEU A 330 -0.70 -20.11 -3.71
CA LEU A 330 0.32 -20.47 -2.73
C LEU A 330 1.13 -19.24 -2.32
N ASP A 331 1.44 -19.15 -1.04
CA ASP A 331 2.47 -18.26 -0.53
C ASP A 331 3.82 -18.96 -0.54
N PHE A 332 4.84 -18.19 -0.92
CA PHE A 332 6.22 -18.65 -1.01
C PHE A 332 7.15 -17.71 -0.22
N ALA A 333 8.13 -18.31 0.44
CA ALA A 333 9.29 -17.61 0.97
C ALA A 333 10.57 -18.45 0.81
N SER A 334 11.66 -17.82 0.39
CA SER A 334 13.01 -18.38 0.53
C SER A 334 13.98 -17.36 1.10
N VAL A 335 14.93 -17.85 1.89
CA VAL A 335 15.92 -17.02 2.57
C VAL A 335 17.24 -17.78 2.70
N GLY A 336 18.36 -17.08 2.51
CA GLY A 336 19.69 -17.67 2.66
C GLY A 336 20.08 -18.67 1.56
N GLU A 337 20.88 -19.67 1.91
CA GLU A 337 21.34 -20.74 1.00
C GLU A 337 20.17 -21.68 0.63
N LEU A 338 20.05 -22.10 -0.63
CA LEU A 338 18.95 -22.99 -1.09
C LEU A 338 19.39 -24.46 -1.26
N ILE A 339 20.71 -24.67 -1.32
CA ILE A 339 21.36 -25.96 -1.56
C ILE A 339 22.38 -26.15 -0.43
N GLY A 340 22.25 -27.24 0.31
CA GLY A 340 23.23 -27.62 1.34
C GLY A 340 24.51 -28.17 0.72
N LYS A 341 25.60 -28.08 1.46
CA LYS A 341 26.92 -28.66 1.14
C LYS A 341 27.12 -29.95 1.94
N ASP A 342 28.16 -30.71 1.61
CA ASP A 342 28.55 -31.88 2.38
C ASP A 342 28.79 -31.50 3.85
N GLY A 343 28.14 -32.22 4.76
CA GLY A 343 28.16 -31.94 6.21
C GLY A 343 27.04 -31.03 6.71
N ASP A 344 26.26 -30.39 5.83
CA ASP A 344 25.08 -29.65 6.24
C ASP A 344 23.93 -30.61 6.61
N GLN A 345 23.21 -30.29 7.68
CA GLN A 345 21.97 -30.96 8.02
C GLN A 345 20.82 -30.32 7.22
N VAL A 346 20.09 -31.14 6.46
CA VAL A 346 18.92 -30.70 5.70
C VAL A 346 17.67 -31.32 6.31
N LEU A 347 16.78 -30.47 6.82
CA LEU A 347 15.48 -30.90 7.34
C LEU A 347 14.40 -30.59 6.30
N ILE A 348 13.56 -31.57 5.98
CA ILE A 348 12.49 -31.44 4.99
C ILE A 348 11.17 -31.95 5.59
N ASP A 349 10.11 -31.18 5.39
CA ASP A 349 8.75 -31.52 5.77
C ASP A 349 7.78 -31.32 4.62
N PHE A 350 6.87 -32.27 4.54
CA PHE A 350 5.78 -32.37 3.58
C PHE A 350 4.50 -32.68 4.35
N PRO A 351 3.80 -31.67 4.88
CA PRO A 351 2.53 -31.90 5.54
C PRO A 351 1.56 -32.64 4.60
N LYS A 352 1.25 -33.90 4.93
CA LYS A 352 0.43 -34.77 4.10
C LYS A 352 -1.06 -34.46 4.31
N GLY A 353 -1.80 -34.28 3.23
CA GLY A 353 -3.26 -34.13 3.23
C GLY A 353 -3.79 -33.99 1.80
N ARG A 354 -4.97 -34.54 1.50
CA ARG A 354 -5.58 -34.39 0.16
C ARG A 354 -5.81 -32.90 -0.14
N GLY A 355 -5.32 -32.42 -1.28
CA GLY A 355 -5.55 -31.05 -1.77
C GLY A 355 -4.76 -29.94 -1.05
N ARG A 356 -3.87 -30.28 -0.10
CA ARG A 356 -3.05 -29.31 0.62
C ARG A 356 -1.62 -29.34 0.09
N VAL A 357 -1.17 -28.21 -0.46
CA VAL A 357 0.23 -28.01 -0.85
C VAL A 357 0.93 -27.29 0.30
N SER A 358 1.89 -27.97 0.91
CA SER A 358 2.80 -27.41 1.91
C SER A 358 4.16 -28.07 1.78
N TYR A 359 5.21 -27.27 1.89
CA TYR A 359 6.59 -27.72 1.81
C TYR A 359 7.48 -26.80 2.65
N ARG A 360 8.36 -27.40 3.44
CA ARG A 360 9.37 -26.67 4.20
C ARG A 360 10.70 -27.41 4.11
N LYS A 361 11.76 -26.65 3.84
CA LYS A 361 13.13 -27.12 3.85
C LYS A 361 13.98 -26.14 4.64
N LEU A 362 14.80 -26.66 5.54
CA LEU A 362 15.75 -25.91 6.34
C LEU A 362 17.14 -26.50 6.10
N ILE A 363 18.14 -25.63 5.97
CA ILE A 363 19.54 -26.01 5.83
C ILE A 363 20.30 -25.45 7.02
N ILE A 364 20.97 -26.36 7.74
CA ILE A 364 21.64 -26.09 9.00
C ILE A 364 23.11 -26.45 8.85
N ARG A 365 24.00 -25.51 9.20
CA ARG A 365 25.45 -25.68 9.21
C ARG A 365 25.96 -25.25 10.57
N GLU A 366 26.73 -26.11 11.24
CA GLU A 366 27.32 -25.81 12.56
C GLU A 366 26.27 -25.27 13.55
N ASN A 367 25.15 -25.98 13.69
CA ASN A 367 24.00 -25.60 14.52
C ASN A 367 23.33 -24.26 14.17
N LYS A 368 23.59 -23.66 13.02
CA LYS A 368 22.98 -22.39 12.59
C LYS A 368 22.12 -22.60 11.37
N LEU A 369 20.96 -21.95 11.34
CA LEU A 369 20.17 -21.87 10.11
C LEU A 369 20.94 -21.01 9.11
N ILE A 370 21.18 -21.57 7.92
CA ILE A 370 21.82 -20.84 6.82
C ILE A 370 20.88 -20.64 5.62
N GLY A 371 19.77 -21.38 5.61
CA GLY A 371 18.88 -21.44 4.45
C GLY A 371 17.50 -21.98 4.79
N ALA A 372 16.46 -21.43 4.18
CA ALA A 372 15.11 -21.98 4.26
C ALA A 372 14.32 -21.76 2.96
N ILE A 373 13.49 -22.76 2.61
CA ILE A 373 12.47 -22.70 1.55
C ILE A 373 11.15 -23.10 2.15
N MET A 374 10.11 -22.33 1.87
CA MET A 374 8.77 -22.57 2.38
C MET A 374 7.75 -22.25 1.29
N LEU A 375 6.81 -23.16 1.10
CA LEU A 375 5.71 -23.04 0.16
C LEU A 375 4.45 -23.58 0.84
N GLY A 376 3.34 -22.90 0.70
CA GLY A 376 2.14 -23.26 1.44
C GLY A 376 0.91 -22.51 1.01
N GLN A 377 -0.27 -22.93 1.47
CA GLN A 377 -1.49 -22.13 1.33
C GLN A 377 -1.40 -20.85 2.17
N ARG A 378 -2.19 -19.82 1.84
CA ARG A 378 -2.17 -18.50 2.50
C ARG A 378 -2.26 -18.56 4.04
N LYS A 379 -3.07 -19.47 4.56
CA LYS A 379 -3.27 -19.72 6.00
C LYS A 379 -2.05 -20.29 6.74
N GLU A 380 -0.99 -20.65 6.03
CA GLU A 380 0.22 -21.26 6.60
C GLU A 380 1.28 -20.23 7.00
N HIS A 381 0.99 -18.93 6.82
CA HIS A 381 1.86 -17.81 7.24
C HIS A 381 3.32 -17.93 6.77
N VAL A 382 3.52 -18.54 5.59
CA VAL A 382 4.83 -18.81 4.99
C VAL A 382 5.73 -17.57 5.00
N ARG A 383 5.19 -16.41 4.61
CA ARG A 383 5.97 -15.17 4.56
C ARG A 383 6.45 -14.74 5.95
N LYS A 384 5.58 -14.83 6.96
CA LYS A 384 5.89 -14.46 8.33
C LYS A 384 7.03 -15.33 8.91
N TYR A 385 6.91 -16.64 8.80
CA TYR A 385 7.96 -17.57 9.24
C TYR A 385 9.27 -17.32 8.48
N GLY A 386 9.21 -16.98 7.18
CA GLY A 386 10.39 -16.67 6.40
C GLY A 386 11.12 -15.42 6.90
N LEU A 387 10.41 -14.40 7.41
CA LEU A 387 11.02 -13.25 8.08
C LEU A 387 11.70 -13.64 9.40
N GLN A 388 11.11 -14.57 10.15
CA GLN A 388 11.71 -15.08 11.39
C GLN A 388 12.97 -15.90 11.11
N TYR A 389 12.96 -16.77 10.09
CA TYR A 389 14.16 -17.47 9.64
C TYR A 389 15.23 -16.50 9.13
N ARG A 390 14.85 -15.44 8.41
CA ARG A 390 15.78 -14.38 8.02
C ARG A 390 16.47 -13.75 9.23
N LYS A 391 15.73 -13.51 10.31
CA LYS A 391 16.28 -13.01 11.57
C LYS A 391 17.30 -14.00 12.16
N LEU A 392 16.96 -15.29 12.27
CA LEU A 392 17.91 -16.31 12.74
C LEU A 392 19.21 -16.35 11.92
N ILE A 393 19.09 -16.29 10.58
CA ILE A 393 20.24 -16.34 9.67
C ILE A 393 21.09 -15.07 9.79
N ASN A 394 20.47 -13.88 9.79
CA ASN A 394 21.15 -12.59 9.94
C ASN A 394 22.00 -12.55 11.22
N GLU A 395 21.40 -13.00 12.32
CA GLU A 395 22.02 -12.94 13.65
C GLU A 395 22.88 -14.17 13.98
N LYS A 396 22.98 -15.14 13.06
CA LYS A 396 23.78 -16.37 13.21
C LYS A 396 23.47 -17.14 14.50
N VAL A 397 22.19 -17.21 14.84
CA VAL A 397 21.69 -17.83 16.08
C VAL A 397 21.97 -19.34 16.09
N ASP A 398 22.48 -19.85 17.21
CA ASP A 398 22.57 -21.30 17.44
C ASP A 398 21.17 -21.87 17.68
N ILE A 399 20.75 -22.78 16.81
CA ILE A 399 19.43 -23.41 16.80
C ILE A 399 19.49 -24.88 17.23
N SER A 400 20.61 -25.38 17.76
CA SER A 400 20.75 -26.79 18.18
C SER A 400 19.62 -27.26 19.08
N ALA A 401 19.17 -26.41 20.00
CA ALA A 401 18.08 -26.70 20.94
C ALA A 401 16.70 -26.85 20.28
N ILE A 402 16.50 -26.29 19.08
CA ILE A 402 15.19 -26.21 18.41
C ILE A 402 15.19 -26.69 16.96
N ALA A 403 16.31 -27.21 16.45
CA ALA A 403 16.49 -27.52 15.03
C ALA A 403 15.34 -28.38 14.46
N ASN A 404 14.96 -29.45 15.17
CA ASN A 404 13.86 -30.34 14.78
C ASN A 404 12.47 -29.71 14.98
N GLN A 405 12.34 -28.72 15.87
CA GLN A 405 11.07 -28.01 16.12
C GLN A 405 10.81 -26.95 15.06
N LEU A 406 11.86 -26.35 14.48
CA LEU A 406 11.74 -25.33 13.43
C LEU A 406 10.95 -25.80 12.21
N ILE A 407 10.91 -27.12 11.96
CA ILE A 407 10.18 -27.66 10.83
C ILE A 407 8.69 -27.85 11.11
N ASP A 408 8.30 -27.95 12.38
CA ASP A 408 6.90 -28.01 12.78
C ASP A 408 6.23 -26.65 12.54
N ILE A 409 5.11 -26.64 11.84
CA ILE A 409 4.31 -25.43 11.63
C ILE A 409 3.66 -24.94 12.93
N ALA A 410 3.49 -25.81 13.92
CA ALA A 410 2.95 -25.45 15.23
C ALA A 410 3.99 -24.79 16.14
N PHE A 411 5.29 -24.86 15.81
CA PHE A 411 6.32 -24.25 16.63
C PHE A 411 6.27 -22.72 16.54
N ASP A 412 6.10 -22.07 17.71
CA ASP A 412 6.09 -20.62 17.81
C ASP A 412 7.51 -20.06 17.89
N LEU A 413 8.13 -19.93 16.71
CA LEU A 413 9.46 -19.36 16.58
C LEU A 413 9.54 -17.89 17.03
N ALA A 414 8.45 -17.11 16.95
CA ALA A 414 8.47 -15.72 17.41
C ALA A 414 8.74 -15.67 18.92
N SER A 415 7.92 -16.38 19.69
CA SER A 415 8.07 -16.46 21.15
C SER A 415 9.43 -17.03 21.55
N TRP A 416 9.95 -18.01 20.81
CA TRP A 416 11.30 -18.52 21.08
C TRP A 416 12.38 -17.46 20.83
N ILE A 417 12.34 -16.73 19.70
CA ILE A 417 13.30 -15.66 19.40
C ILE A 417 13.29 -14.58 20.49
N ASP A 418 12.10 -14.19 20.94
CA ASP A 418 11.93 -13.17 21.97
C ASP A 418 12.50 -13.66 23.31
N SER A 419 12.30 -14.94 23.65
CA SER A 419 12.87 -15.57 24.85
C SER A 419 14.41 -15.59 24.88
N GLN A 420 15.07 -15.57 23.72
CA GLN A 420 16.53 -15.55 23.63
C GLN A 420 17.13 -14.14 23.76
N GLY A 421 16.30 -13.09 23.85
CA GLY A 421 16.78 -11.70 23.96
C GLY A 421 17.53 -11.20 22.72
N ILE A 422 17.34 -11.86 21.57
CA ILE A 422 18.05 -11.54 20.31
C ILE A 422 17.80 -10.08 19.89
N GLU A 423 16.59 -9.54 20.10
CA GLU A 423 16.30 -8.12 19.78
C GLU A 423 17.12 -7.14 20.62
N GLN A 424 17.29 -7.42 21.90
CA GLN A 424 18.03 -6.57 22.83
C GLN A 424 19.54 -6.56 22.53
N GLN A 425 20.08 -7.69 22.02
CA GLN A 425 21.48 -7.78 21.58
C GLN A 425 21.75 -6.96 20.29
N ILE A 426 20.78 -6.91 19.36
CA ILE A 426 20.88 -6.14 18.10
C ILE A 426 20.88 -4.63 18.36
N ASP A 427 19.97 -4.15 19.19
CA ASP A 427 19.86 -2.71 19.50
C ASP A 427 21.12 -2.20 20.22
N SER A 428 21.68 -3.02 21.10
CA SER A 428 22.96 -2.76 21.77
C SER A 428 24.12 -2.72 20.77
N ALA A 429 24.19 -3.67 19.82
CA ALA A 429 25.26 -3.74 18.81
C ALA A 429 25.18 -2.63 17.75
N ARG A 430 23.97 -2.17 17.40
CA ARG A 430 23.74 -1.02 16.51
C ARG A 430 24.14 0.30 17.16
N GLN A 431 23.85 0.48 18.45
CA GLN A 431 24.35 1.63 19.22
C GLN A 431 25.88 1.66 19.26
N ILE A 432 26.54 0.52 19.47
CA ILE A 432 28.01 0.44 19.47
C ILE A 432 28.59 0.78 18.09
N LYS A 433 28.03 0.27 16.98
CA LYS A 433 28.52 0.61 15.63
C LYS A 433 28.30 2.09 15.26
N SER A 434 27.26 2.73 15.79
CA SER A 434 27.03 4.17 15.59
C SER A 434 28.03 5.05 16.36
N GLN A 435 28.68 4.52 17.40
CA GLN A 435 29.69 5.23 18.19
C GLN A 435 31.13 5.12 17.64
N VAL A 436 31.41 4.19 16.72
CA VAL A 436 32.78 3.95 16.18
C VAL A 436 33.10 4.83 14.95
N PHE A 437 32.15 5.63 14.43
CA PHE A 437 32.44 6.67 13.44
C PHE A 437 32.83 7.99 14.13
N THR A 438 34.10 8.12 14.47
CA THR A 438 34.75 9.43 14.65
C THR A 438 35.82 9.59 13.55
N PRO A 439 35.86 10.71 12.81
CA PRO A 439 36.90 10.92 11.80
C PRO A 439 38.27 11.02 12.46
N SER A 440 39.26 10.34 11.91
CA SER A 440 40.67 10.44 12.31
C SER A 440 41.22 11.83 11.99
N SER A 441 41.42 12.67 13.01
CA SER A 441 42.25 13.86 12.93
C SER A 441 43.61 13.59 13.58
N ASN A 442 44.65 13.42 12.76
CA ASN A 442 46.05 13.49 13.21
C ASN A 442 46.56 14.93 13.05
N MET A 443 46.73 15.67 14.15
CA MET A 443 47.85 16.62 14.31
C MET A 443 48.11 16.93 15.80
N ARG A 444 49.39 17.14 16.12
CA ARG A 444 50.10 16.94 17.40
C ARG A 444 50.04 18.12 18.41
N MET A 445 50.15 17.74 19.70
CA MET A 445 50.80 18.41 20.87
C MET A 445 50.21 19.75 21.38
N THR A 446 50.06 20.09 22.69
CA THR A 446 50.72 19.75 23.98
C THR A 446 49.79 19.93 25.21
N ASN A 447 50.19 19.34 26.35
CA ASN A 447 49.62 19.28 27.72
C ASN A 447 49.07 20.58 28.39
N ASN A 448 47.99 20.46 29.20
CA ASN A 448 48.01 20.50 30.69
C ASN A 448 46.60 20.53 31.38
N VAL A 449 46.33 19.52 32.24
CA VAL A 449 45.96 19.59 33.69
C VAL A 449 44.52 19.99 34.20
N LEU A 450 43.92 19.03 34.98
CA LEU A 450 42.92 19.06 36.10
C LEU A 450 41.43 19.39 35.80
N SER A 451 40.38 18.80 36.43
CA SER A 451 40.15 17.84 37.53
C SER A 451 38.62 17.60 37.73
N GLY A 452 38.19 16.44 38.27
CA GLY A 452 36.97 16.31 39.10
C GLY A 452 35.82 15.41 38.58
N ILE A 453 35.30 14.53 39.44
CA ILE A 453 34.47 13.32 39.20
C ILE A 453 33.05 13.51 39.78
N ASP A 454 32.00 12.84 39.24
CA ASP A 454 31.16 11.88 40.02
C ASP A 454 30.02 11.20 39.23
N ILE A 455 29.85 9.91 39.53
CA ILE A 455 28.98 8.89 38.91
C ILE A 455 27.82 8.57 39.86
N VAL A 456 26.58 8.37 39.37
CA VAL A 456 25.53 7.64 40.12
C VAL A 456 24.75 6.63 39.24
N LYS A 457 24.51 5.45 39.85
CA LYS A 457 24.03 4.15 39.35
C LYS A 457 22.52 4.07 39.02
N GLN A 458 22.16 3.16 38.11
CA GLN A 458 20.80 2.60 37.92
C GLN A 458 20.55 1.37 38.80
N PRO A 459 19.29 1.05 39.15
CA PRO A 459 18.87 -0.30 39.49
C PRO A 459 17.89 -0.93 38.47
N SER A 460 18.07 -2.23 38.35
CA SER A 460 17.46 -3.26 37.48
C SER A 460 16.12 -3.83 37.98
N GLY A 461 15.31 -4.36 37.06
CA GLY A 461 14.45 -5.54 37.30
C GLY A 461 13.20 -5.66 36.43
N PHE A 462 13.06 -6.74 35.65
CA PHE A 462 11.77 -7.30 35.16
C PHE A 462 11.84 -8.82 34.96
N SER A 463 10.69 -9.49 35.15
CA SER A 463 10.43 -10.94 35.17
C SER A 463 9.53 -11.37 33.98
N THR A 464 9.55 -12.65 33.57
CA THR A 464 9.07 -13.22 32.30
C THR A 464 8.02 -14.36 32.44
N GLN A 465 6.85 -14.28 31.76
CA GLN A 465 6.00 -15.41 31.31
C GLN A 465 5.07 -15.03 30.11
N PRO A 466 4.69 -15.97 29.21
CA PRO A 466 4.01 -15.68 27.92
C PRO A 466 2.45 -15.68 27.97
N GLU A 467 1.82 -14.95 27.06
CA GLU A 467 0.40 -14.54 27.09
C GLU A 467 -0.58 -15.42 26.25
N LYS A 468 -1.89 -15.51 26.62
CA LYS A 468 -2.93 -16.36 25.96
C LYS A 468 -4.07 -15.55 25.29
N ALA A 469 -4.77 -16.13 24.30
CA ALA A 469 -5.87 -15.52 23.52
C ALA A 469 -7.27 -15.98 23.94
N VAL A 470 -8.24 -15.06 24.03
CA VAL A 470 -9.61 -15.33 24.49
C VAL A 470 -10.68 -14.54 23.73
N LEU A 471 -11.92 -15.05 23.76
CA LEU A 471 -13.12 -14.28 23.49
C LEU A 471 -13.78 -13.85 24.79
N LEU A 472 -14.15 -12.58 24.86
CA LEU A 472 -15.02 -12.05 25.90
C LEU A 472 -16.45 -12.06 25.38
N PHE A 473 -17.32 -12.79 26.08
CA PHE A 473 -18.73 -12.97 25.75
C PHE A 473 -19.55 -13.12 27.03
N ASP A 474 -20.56 -12.27 27.22
CA ASP A 474 -21.52 -12.34 28.34
C ASP A 474 -20.87 -12.59 29.71
N ASN A 475 -19.93 -11.70 30.10
CA ASN A 475 -19.09 -11.80 31.31
C ASN A 475 -18.25 -13.08 31.44
N THR A 476 -18.20 -13.89 30.39
CA THR A 476 -17.48 -15.15 30.34
C THR A 476 -16.25 -15.00 29.45
N LYS A 477 -15.15 -15.56 29.92
CA LYS A 477 -13.90 -15.64 29.17
C LYS A 477 -13.82 -17.04 28.56
N VAL A 478 -13.88 -17.10 27.24
CA VAL A 478 -13.76 -18.35 26.50
C VAL A 478 -12.34 -18.40 25.94
N GLU A 479 -11.52 -19.31 26.47
CA GLU A 479 -10.18 -19.52 25.92
C GLU A 479 -10.29 -20.05 24.50
N LEU A 480 -9.61 -19.38 23.58
CA LEU A 480 -9.64 -19.78 22.19
C LEU A 480 -8.78 -21.02 22.00
N LYS A 481 -9.41 -22.07 21.48
CA LYS A 481 -8.74 -23.27 20.99
C LYS A 481 -8.13 -22.97 19.62
N LYS A 482 -7.32 -23.93 19.13
CA LYS A 482 -6.75 -23.90 17.76
C LYS A 482 -7.82 -23.65 16.70
N VAL A 483 -9.01 -24.20 16.91
CA VAL A 483 -10.26 -23.89 16.20
C VAL A 483 -11.35 -23.74 17.26
N THR A 484 -12.06 -22.61 17.27
CA THR A 484 -13.20 -22.37 18.16
C THR A 484 -14.43 -22.11 17.31
N ARG A 485 -15.41 -23.03 17.36
CA ARG A 485 -16.68 -22.94 16.63
C ARG A 485 -17.73 -22.18 17.41
N ILE A 486 -18.46 -21.32 16.73
CA ILE A 486 -19.48 -20.43 17.30
C ILE A 486 -20.80 -20.69 16.57
N GLY A 487 -21.85 -21.02 17.33
CA GLY A 487 -23.17 -21.29 16.76
C GLY A 487 -24.22 -21.64 17.82
N ARG A 488 -25.46 -21.86 17.38
CA ARG A 488 -26.59 -22.14 18.28
C ARG A 488 -26.71 -23.60 18.70
N SER A 489 -26.10 -24.53 17.95
CA SER A 489 -26.09 -25.96 18.30
C SER A 489 -25.25 -26.21 19.55
N SER A 490 -25.68 -27.17 20.39
CA SER A 490 -24.93 -27.62 21.58
C SER A 490 -23.58 -28.26 21.26
N GLU A 491 -23.34 -28.59 19.99
CA GLU A 491 -22.08 -29.19 19.51
C GLU A 491 -20.97 -28.14 19.23
N ASN A 492 -21.24 -26.83 19.35
CA ASN A 492 -20.23 -25.78 19.15
C ASN A 492 -19.42 -25.51 20.42
N ASP A 493 -18.18 -25.03 20.26
CA ASP A 493 -17.31 -24.64 21.38
C ASP A 493 -17.85 -23.42 22.14
N LEU A 494 -18.47 -22.48 21.42
CA LEU A 494 -19.21 -21.35 21.98
C LEU A 494 -20.66 -21.41 21.52
N VAL A 495 -21.52 -21.90 22.41
CA VAL A 495 -22.96 -22.01 22.17
C VAL A 495 -23.63 -20.69 22.50
N ILE A 496 -24.24 -20.03 21.49
CA ILE A 496 -24.92 -18.74 21.66
C ILE A 496 -26.43 -18.95 21.49
N GLN A 497 -27.20 -18.63 22.55
CA GLN A 497 -28.65 -18.73 22.57
C GLN A 497 -29.31 -17.47 21.95
N ASP A 498 -29.01 -17.23 20.68
CA ASP A 498 -29.60 -16.14 19.89
C ASP A 498 -30.31 -16.74 18.66
N PRO A 499 -31.62 -16.49 18.45
CA PRO A 499 -32.36 -17.05 17.34
C PRO A 499 -31.88 -16.56 15.95
N GLU A 500 -31.14 -15.45 15.87
CA GLU A 500 -30.52 -14.96 14.63
C GLU A 500 -29.14 -15.58 14.35
N VAL A 501 -28.65 -16.43 15.26
CA VAL A 501 -27.41 -17.21 15.10
C VAL A 501 -27.74 -18.60 14.52
N SER A 502 -27.19 -18.89 13.33
CA SER A 502 -27.21 -20.23 12.72
C SER A 502 -26.70 -21.34 13.65
N SER A 503 -27.16 -22.57 13.42
CA SER A 503 -26.74 -23.76 14.18
C SER A 503 -25.22 -23.93 14.20
N GLU A 504 -24.55 -23.66 13.07
CA GLU A 504 -23.11 -23.38 12.94
C GLU A 504 -22.99 -22.03 12.23
N HIS A 505 -22.31 -21.03 12.82
CA HIS A 505 -22.36 -19.63 12.35
C HIS A 505 -21.00 -19.09 11.90
N ALA A 506 -20.02 -19.14 12.80
CA ALA A 506 -18.68 -18.63 12.54
C ALA A 506 -17.62 -19.49 13.22
N GLU A 507 -16.41 -19.44 12.69
CA GLU A 507 -15.25 -20.15 13.24
C GLU A 507 -14.10 -19.17 13.42
N ILE A 508 -13.42 -19.24 14.57
CA ILE A 508 -12.15 -18.56 14.80
C ILE A 508 -11.03 -19.59 14.79
N ARG A 509 -10.07 -19.41 13.89
CA ARG A 509 -8.87 -20.24 13.78
C ARG A 509 -7.64 -19.48 14.23
N SER A 510 -6.79 -20.13 15.02
CA SER A 510 -5.43 -19.64 15.26
C SER A 510 -4.58 -19.95 14.03
N GLU A 511 -4.11 -18.93 13.32
CA GLU A 511 -3.23 -19.06 12.15
C GLU A 511 -1.97 -18.19 12.36
N GLY A 512 -0.78 -18.81 12.42
CA GLY A 512 0.49 -18.08 12.63
C GLY A 512 0.61 -17.47 14.03
N SER A 513 0.85 -16.15 14.16
CA SER A 513 0.70 -15.41 15.45
C SER A 513 -0.59 -14.62 15.53
N GLY A 514 -1.54 -14.91 14.64
CA GLY A 514 -2.80 -14.19 14.54
C GLY A 514 -3.98 -15.13 14.66
N PHE A 515 -5.16 -14.54 14.66
CA PHE A 515 -6.41 -15.27 14.63
C PHE A 515 -7.16 -14.83 13.38
N VAL A 516 -7.87 -15.75 12.75
CA VAL A 516 -8.65 -15.49 11.53
C VAL A 516 -10.08 -15.88 11.81
N LEU A 517 -11.01 -14.98 11.49
CA LEU A 517 -12.44 -15.19 11.59
C LEU A 517 -13.00 -15.55 10.21
N GLU A 518 -13.80 -16.61 10.17
CA GLU A 518 -14.53 -17.04 8.98
C GLU A 518 -16.01 -17.25 9.30
N ASP A 519 -16.88 -16.81 8.39
CA ASP A 519 -18.30 -17.15 8.38
C ASP A 519 -18.48 -18.52 7.70
N VAL A 520 -19.12 -19.49 8.38
CA VAL A 520 -19.23 -20.88 7.89
C VAL A 520 -20.55 -21.13 7.14
N GLY A 521 -21.09 -20.10 6.47
CA GLY A 521 -22.33 -20.18 5.70
C GLY A 521 -23.56 -19.78 6.50
N SER A 522 -23.42 -18.77 7.36
CA SER A 522 -24.51 -18.31 8.22
C SER A 522 -25.57 -17.52 7.43
N THR A 523 -26.84 -17.61 7.87
CA THR A 523 -27.97 -17.00 7.15
C THR A 523 -27.89 -15.47 7.15
N ASN A 524 -27.43 -14.88 8.25
CA ASN A 524 -27.38 -13.42 8.44
C ASN A 524 -25.98 -12.84 8.20
N GLY A 525 -24.96 -13.71 8.16
CA GLY A 525 -23.57 -13.37 7.96
C GLY A 525 -22.90 -12.77 9.20
N THR A 526 -21.58 -12.94 9.25
CA THR A 526 -20.73 -12.45 10.33
C THR A 526 -20.20 -11.05 10.03
N LEU A 527 -20.17 -10.18 11.03
CA LEU A 527 -19.56 -8.85 10.91
C LEU A 527 -18.31 -8.73 11.77
N LEU A 528 -17.26 -8.13 11.19
CA LEU A 528 -16.04 -7.74 11.87
C LEU A 528 -15.94 -6.22 11.88
N ASN A 529 -15.93 -5.61 13.06
CA ASN A 529 -15.95 -4.16 13.23
C ASN A 529 -17.06 -3.46 12.43
N LYS A 530 -18.27 -4.06 12.44
CA LYS A 530 -19.48 -3.61 11.72
C LYS A 530 -19.41 -3.73 10.19
N VAL A 531 -18.37 -4.34 9.64
CA VAL A 531 -18.27 -4.67 8.21
C VAL A 531 -18.55 -6.16 8.03
N LYS A 532 -19.48 -6.50 7.14
CA LYS A 532 -19.79 -7.90 6.82
C LYS A 532 -18.57 -8.55 6.18
N ILE A 533 -18.12 -9.67 6.73
CA ILE A 533 -17.03 -10.44 6.12
C ILE A 533 -17.61 -11.43 5.11
N ASN A 534 -16.92 -11.54 3.98
CA ASN A 534 -17.27 -12.40 2.85
C ASN A 534 -16.11 -13.32 2.44
N GLN A 535 -15.02 -13.27 3.21
CA GLN A 535 -13.86 -14.17 3.12
C GLN A 535 -13.18 -14.24 4.50
N PRO A 536 -12.31 -15.25 4.75
CA PRO A 536 -11.53 -15.33 5.99
C PRO A 536 -10.74 -14.04 6.24
N THR A 537 -10.91 -13.44 7.41
CA THR A 537 -10.39 -12.11 7.73
C THR A 537 -9.59 -12.12 9.03
N SER A 538 -8.38 -11.55 9.02
CA SER A 538 -7.51 -11.50 10.20
C SER A 538 -8.09 -10.65 11.33
N LEU A 539 -8.03 -11.19 12.54
CA LEU A 539 -8.39 -10.56 13.79
C LEU A 539 -7.16 -9.93 14.44
N VAL A 540 -7.36 -8.74 14.99
CA VAL A 540 -6.40 -8.03 15.83
C VAL A 540 -7.00 -7.89 17.23
N SER A 541 -6.17 -7.88 18.28
CA SER A 541 -6.64 -7.74 19.67
C SER A 541 -7.54 -6.50 19.82
N GLY A 542 -8.69 -6.66 20.47
CA GLY A 542 -9.74 -5.65 20.60
C GLY A 542 -10.80 -5.68 19.47
N ALA A 543 -10.65 -6.51 18.43
CA ALA A 543 -11.61 -6.62 17.34
C ALA A 543 -12.99 -7.10 17.83
N LEU A 544 -14.04 -6.50 17.27
CA LEU A 544 -15.43 -6.78 17.61
C LEU A 544 -16.07 -7.65 16.55
N ILE A 545 -16.52 -8.83 16.95
CA ILE A 545 -17.14 -9.84 16.12
C ILE A 545 -18.62 -9.85 16.43
N GLN A 546 -19.48 -9.80 15.42
CA GLN A 546 -20.91 -9.87 15.59
C GLN A 546 -21.49 -11.05 14.82
N VAL A 547 -22.24 -11.90 15.55
CA VAL A 547 -23.00 -13.04 15.03
C VAL A 547 -24.44 -12.90 15.49
N GLY A 548 -25.38 -12.75 14.56
CA GLY A 548 -26.75 -12.32 14.90
C GLY A 548 -26.76 -10.96 15.61
N LYS A 549 -27.41 -10.89 16.79
CA LYS A 549 -27.40 -9.70 17.67
C LYS A 549 -26.27 -9.74 18.69
N THR A 550 -25.56 -10.85 18.77
CA THR A 550 -24.55 -11.10 19.78
C THR A 550 -23.19 -10.55 19.35
N GLN A 551 -22.55 -9.81 20.25
CA GLN A 551 -21.23 -9.22 20.02
C GLN A 551 -20.18 -9.87 20.93
N LEU A 552 -19.06 -10.25 20.34
CA LEU A 552 -17.91 -10.89 20.98
C LEU A 552 -16.70 -9.99 20.79
N GLN A 553 -15.81 -9.92 21.80
CA GLN A 553 -14.55 -9.21 21.65
C GLN A 553 -13.38 -10.19 21.70
N PHE A 554 -12.51 -10.12 20.67
CA PHE A 554 -11.30 -10.91 20.59
C PHE A 554 -10.15 -10.22 21.33
N MET A 555 -9.44 -10.95 22.20
CA MET A 555 -8.31 -10.45 22.99
C MET A 555 -7.12 -11.40 22.91
N PHE A 556 -5.92 -10.86 22.72
CA PHE A 556 -4.63 -11.56 22.75
C PHE A 556 -3.69 -10.83 23.72
N GLY A 557 -3.27 -11.46 24.82
CA GLY A 557 -2.41 -10.84 25.85
C GLY A 557 -2.84 -11.13 27.31
N LYS A 558 -2.02 -10.77 28.32
CA LYS A 558 -2.36 -11.01 29.75
C LYS A 558 -3.56 -10.12 30.14
N PRO A 559 -4.68 -10.67 30.63
CA PRO A 559 -5.79 -9.84 31.08
C PRO A 559 -5.43 -9.18 32.43
N PRO A 560 -5.95 -7.98 32.74
CA PRO A 560 -5.62 -7.29 33.98
C PRO A 560 -6.07 -8.09 35.22
N GLU A 561 -5.21 -8.20 36.23
CA GLU A 561 -5.43 -9.09 37.40
C GLU A 561 -6.53 -8.63 38.39
N ASN A 562 -7.15 -7.46 38.21
CA ASN A 562 -8.25 -6.99 39.08
C ASN A 562 -9.39 -6.38 38.26
N LEU A 563 -10.25 -7.24 37.69
CA LEU A 563 -11.55 -6.82 37.14
C LEU A 563 -12.57 -6.73 38.28
N ARG A 564 -12.92 -5.50 38.69
CA ARG A 564 -14.19 -5.22 39.37
C ARG A 564 -14.98 -4.20 38.57
N MET A 565 -16.17 -4.61 38.14
CA MET A 565 -17.13 -3.80 37.37
C MET A 565 -17.89 -2.83 38.28
N THR A 566 -18.23 -1.64 37.77
CA THR A 566 -19.35 -0.85 38.30
C THR A 566 -20.67 -1.33 37.65
N SER A 567 -21.80 -1.02 38.30
CA SER A 567 -23.16 -1.53 38.00
C SER A 567 -23.74 -1.14 36.63
N VAL A 568 -22.95 -0.56 35.73
CA VAL A 568 -23.34 -0.27 34.33
C VAL A 568 -22.26 -0.68 33.30
N GLY A 569 -21.25 -1.46 33.70
CA GLY A 569 -20.43 -2.22 32.75
C GLY A 569 -19.33 -1.48 31.97
N LEU A 570 -18.75 -0.40 32.50
CA LEU A 570 -17.52 0.22 31.96
C LEU A 570 -16.38 0.16 33.00
N PRO A 571 -15.13 -0.22 32.62
CA PRO A 571 -13.95 0.05 33.44
C PRO A 571 -13.48 1.50 33.24
N GLU A 572 -13.21 2.19 34.36
CA GLU A 572 -12.46 3.45 34.42
C GLU A 572 -11.03 3.26 33.92
N ALA A 573 -10.50 4.29 33.24
CA ALA A 573 -9.24 4.26 32.54
C ALA A 573 -8.02 4.13 33.48
N PRO A 574 -7.04 3.26 33.16
CA PRO A 574 -5.67 3.49 33.55
C PRO A 574 -4.95 4.27 32.43
N ALA A 575 -4.28 5.33 32.85
CA ALA A 575 -3.34 6.07 32.03
C ALA A 575 -2.22 5.17 31.49
N SER A 576 -1.77 5.53 30.28
CA SER A 576 -0.56 5.10 29.57
C SER A 576 -0.50 3.67 29.00
N SER A 577 -0.50 3.63 27.67
CA SER A 577 0.01 2.55 26.81
C SER A 577 1.54 2.39 26.97
N PRO A 578 2.12 1.21 26.65
CA PRO A 578 3.57 1.06 26.63
C PRO A 578 4.18 1.95 25.55
N ILE A 579 5.15 2.76 25.98
CA ILE A 579 6.02 3.59 25.15
C ILE A 579 7.15 2.69 24.64
N LEU A 580 7.37 2.61 23.32
CA LEU A 580 8.63 2.16 22.73
C LEU A 580 9.78 3.03 23.26
N PRO A 581 11.00 2.51 23.50
CA PRO A 581 12.07 3.29 24.11
C PRO A 581 12.28 4.62 23.38
N SER A 582 12.14 5.70 24.13
CA SER A 582 12.34 7.08 23.71
C SER A 582 13.78 7.29 23.28
N ASN A 583 14.02 7.60 21.99
CA ASN A 583 15.06 8.51 21.49
C ASN A 583 15.16 8.56 19.96
N LEU A 584 14.05 8.63 19.22
CA LEU A 584 14.04 9.08 17.81
C LEU A 584 12.62 9.56 17.45
N ASP A 585 12.20 10.69 18.02
CA ASP A 585 11.11 11.46 17.41
C ASP A 585 11.61 11.91 16.02
N PHE A 586 10.97 11.44 14.95
CA PHE A 586 11.42 11.73 13.57
C PHE A 586 10.84 13.04 13.02
N GLY A 587 9.99 13.71 13.80
CA GLY A 587 9.39 15.01 13.50
C GLY A 587 8.24 15.35 14.46
N TYR A 588 7.63 16.52 14.29
CA TYR A 588 6.47 16.97 15.08
C TYR A 588 5.51 17.81 14.23
N LEU A 589 4.23 17.86 14.63
CA LEU A 589 3.24 18.78 14.09
C LEU A 589 3.03 19.94 15.07
N GLN A 590 3.27 21.17 14.63
CA GLN A 590 2.95 22.39 15.36
C GLN A 590 1.52 22.81 15.09
N VAL A 591 0.69 22.97 16.13
CA VAL A 591 -0.69 23.47 16.01
C VAL A 591 -1.03 24.32 17.22
N ASN A 592 -1.53 25.55 17.00
CA ASN A 592 -1.92 26.50 18.05
C ASN A 592 -0.85 26.70 19.15
N GLY A 593 0.43 26.76 18.76
CA GLY A 593 1.56 26.92 19.68
C GLY A 593 1.97 25.66 20.47
N ARG A 594 1.39 24.49 20.16
CA ARG A 594 1.76 23.18 20.73
C ARG A 594 2.48 22.31 19.70
N GLU A 595 3.43 21.51 20.15
CA GLU A 595 4.15 20.53 19.32
C GLU A 595 3.68 19.11 19.64
N ILE A 596 3.25 18.39 18.61
CA ILE A 596 2.78 17.01 18.69
C ILE A 596 3.86 16.09 18.08
N PRO A 597 4.60 15.33 18.88
CA PRO A 597 5.69 14.48 18.38
C PRO A 597 5.17 13.29 17.58
N LEU A 598 5.87 12.97 16.50
CA LEU A 598 5.54 11.84 15.62
C LEU A 598 6.34 10.61 16.04
N ARG A 599 5.65 9.64 16.65
CA ARG A 599 6.27 8.56 17.45
C ARG A 599 6.10 7.16 16.89
N THR A 600 5.25 6.98 15.89
CA THR A 600 4.94 5.66 15.29
C THR A 600 5.01 5.74 13.78
N LEU A 601 5.20 4.60 13.12
CA LEU A 601 5.30 4.55 11.65
C LEU A 601 3.97 4.87 10.93
N SER A 602 2.89 5.08 11.67
CA SER A 602 1.57 5.36 11.14
C SER A 602 0.72 5.98 12.23
N MET A 603 0.17 7.16 11.98
CA MET A 603 -0.61 7.97 12.91
C MET A 603 -1.84 8.54 12.19
N ASN A 604 -3.03 8.26 12.69
CA ASN A 604 -4.27 8.83 12.17
C ASN A 604 -4.52 10.21 12.76
N ILE A 605 -4.92 11.16 11.91
CA ILE A 605 -5.28 12.52 12.29
C ILE A 605 -6.79 12.70 12.08
N GLY A 606 -7.48 13.25 13.06
CA GLY A 606 -8.92 13.48 12.94
C GLY A 606 -9.56 14.07 14.19
N ARG A 607 -10.87 14.29 14.11
CA ARG A 607 -11.68 14.77 15.24
C ARG A 607 -12.10 13.67 16.19
N ASP A 608 -11.90 12.40 15.81
CA ASP A 608 -12.13 11.28 16.71
C ASP A 608 -11.17 11.39 17.89
N ALA A 609 -11.72 11.35 19.11
CA ALA A 609 -10.95 11.38 20.35
C ALA A 609 -9.97 10.19 20.47
N LYS A 610 -10.09 9.17 19.59
CA LYS A 610 -9.20 8.02 19.46
C LYS A 610 -8.20 8.11 18.30
N ALA A 611 -8.17 9.22 17.56
CA ALA A 611 -7.12 9.46 16.58
C ALA A 611 -5.76 9.59 17.28
N ASP A 612 -4.68 9.18 16.62
CA ASP A 612 -3.33 9.33 17.18
C ASP A 612 -2.96 10.82 17.34
N ILE A 613 -3.52 11.68 16.48
CA ILE A 613 -3.47 13.14 16.57
C ILE A 613 -4.91 13.66 16.54
N VAL A 614 -5.43 14.02 17.71
CA VAL A 614 -6.80 14.53 17.88
C VAL A 614 -6.81 16.04 17.70
N LEU A 615 -7.67 16.52 16.81
CA LEU A 615 -7.88 17.95 16.55
C LEU A 615 -9.35 18.30 16.76
N ASP A 616 -9.60 19.22 17.69
CA ASP A 616 -10.95 19.65 18.06
C ASP A 616 -11.45 20.74 17.11
N ASP A 617 -11.84 20.31 15.91
CA ASP A 617 -12.37 21.18 14.88
C ASP A 617 -13.54 20.48 14.18
N PRO A 618 -14.78 20.98 14.29
CA PRO A 618 -15.98 20.37 13.71
C PRO A 618 -15.91 20.10 12.20
N ALA A 619 -15.08 20.85 11.46
CA ALA A 619 -14.87 20.67 10.03
C ALA A 619 -13.89 19.53 9.71
N ILE A 620 -13.25 18.93 10.72
CA ILE A 620 -12.41 17.73 10.60
C ILE A 620 -13.27 16.46 10.74
N SER A 621 -13.10 15.52 9.79
CA SER A 621 -13.74 14.20 9.83
C SER A 621 -13.22 13.34 11.00
N TYR A 622 -14.02 12.40 11.51
CA TYR A 622 -13.62 11.55 12.64
C TYR A 622 -12.28 10.85 12.38
N LYS A 623 -12.12 10.22 11.21
CA LYS A 623 -10.82 9.83 10.66
C LYS A 623 -10.59 10.64 9.40
N HIS A 624 -9.73 11.64 9.49
CA HIS A 624 -9.58 12.63 8.43
C HIS A 624 -8.42 12.26 7.50
N ALA A 625 -7.23 12.08 8.07
CA ALA A 625 -6.02 11.80 7.33
C ALA A 625 -5.19 10.74 8.05
N LEU A 626 -4.26 10.13 7.32
CA LEU A 626 -3.31 9.16 7.83
C LEU A 626 -1.90 9.64 7.53
N LEU A 627 -1.11 9.86 8.57
CA LEU A 627 0.31 10.14 8.47
C LEU A 627 1.09 8.83 8.58
N THR A 628 1.70 8.35 7.51
CA THR A 628 2.52 7.13 7.49
C THR A 628 4.00 7.43 7.27
N ARG A 629 4.86 6.72 7.97
CA ARG A 629 6.30 6.85 7.90
C ARG A 629 6.87 5.65 7.13
N GLN A 630 7.56 5.90 6.02
CA GLN A 630 8.22 4.87 5.21
C GLN A 630 9.70 5.22 5.08
N GLY A 631 10.59 4.40 5.65
CA GLY A 631 12.03 4.69 5.62
C GLY A 631 12.34 5.99 6.36
N ASP A 632 12.70 7.08 5.64
CA ASP A 632 12.89 8.42 6.21
C ASP A 632 11.87 9.51 5.82
N ASP A 633 10.83 9.10 5.10
CA ASP A 633 9.72 9.93 4.63
C ASP A 633 8.51 9.80 5.53
N SER A 634 7.77 10.91 5.69
CA SER A 634 6.42 10.95 6.26
C SER A 634 5.42 11.31 5.16
N TYR A 635 4.46 10.45 4.88
CA TYR A 635 3.37 10.67 3.94
C TYR A 635 2.09 11.01 4.67
N LEU A 636 1.33 11.98 4.19
CA LEU A 636 -0.04 12.27 4.62
C LEU A 636 -1.03 11.82 3.55
N LEU A 637 -1.98 10.96 3.90
CA LEU A 637 -3.02 10.48 3.02
C LEU A 637 -4.38 10.96 3.53
N ASP A 638 -5.17 11.60 2.68
CA ASP A 638 -6.59 11.82 2.98
C ASP A 638 -7.34 10.47 2.97
N LEU A 639 -8.08 10.17 4.03
CA LEU A 639 -8.82 8.91 4.17
C LEU A 639 -10.25 8.99 3.59
N GLY A 640 -10.48 9.88 2.61
CA GLY A 640 -11.81 10.17 2.07
C GLY A 640 -12.58 11.14 2.95
N SER A 641 -11.90 12.17 3.47
CA SER A 641 -12.49 13.12 4.41
C SER A 641 -13.55 14.01 3.76
N ARG A 642 -14.53 14.46 4.55
CA ARG A 642 -15.67 15.27 4.09
C ARG A 642 -15.25 16.60 3.44
N ASN A 643 -14.24 17.27 3.99
CA ASN A 643 -13.80 18.60 3.55
C ASN A 643 -12.48 18.57 2.76
N GLY A 644 -11.84 17.40 2.67
CA GLY A 644 -10.51 17.25 2.10
C GLY A 644 -9.39 17.65 3.04
N THR A 645 -8.25 16.99 2.86
CA THR A 645 -6.98 17.38 3.43
C THR A 645 -6.23 18.28 2.45
N TYR A 646 -5.62 19.34 2.97
CA TYR A 646 -4.80 20.24 2.15
C TYR A 646 -3.40 20.35 2.73
N VAL A 647 -2.40 20.46 1.85
CA VAL A 647 -1.02 20.76 2.22
C VAL A 647 -0.60 21.99 1.42
N ASN A 648 -0.13 23.03 2.10
CA ASN A 648 0.25 24.32 1.51
C ASN A 648 -0.85 24.94 0.62
N SER A 649 -2.12 24.79 1.05
CA SER A 649 -3.35 25.22 0.36
C SER A 649 -3.77 24.39 -0.86
N GLU A 650 -3.05 23.32 -1.20
CA GLU A 650 -3.43 22.38 -2.28
C GLU A 650 -4.14 21.14 -1.71
N ARG A 651 -5.23 20.68 -2.34
CA ARG A 651 -6.01 19.53 -1.86
C ARG A 651 -5.36 18.22 -2.29
N ILE A 652 -4.98 17.41 -1.31
CA ILE A 652 -4.36 16.11 -1.58
C ILE A 652 -5.44 15.05 -1.75
N THR A 653 -5.33 14.20 -2.79
CA THR A 653 -6.31 13.14 -3.08
C THR A 653 -5.74 11.73 -3.06
N ILE A 654 -4.42 11.57 -2.93
CA ILE A 654 -3.76 10.31 -2.60
C ILE A 654 -2.52 10.64 -1.71
N PRO A 655 -1.65 9.68 -1.30
CA PRO A 655 -0.60 9.94 -0.31
C PRO A 655 0.36 11.08 -0.71
N HIS A 656 0.23 12.21 -0.04
CA HIS A 656 1.14 13.34 -0.12
C HIS A 656 2.35 13.10 0.75
N LEU A 657 3.48 13.72 0.47
CA LEU A 657 4.73 13.44 1.13
C LEU A 657 5.24 14.73 1.78
N LEU A 658 5.36 14.71 3.12
CA LEU A 658 5.46 15.88 3.99
C LEU A 658 6.88 16.42 4.16
N THR A 659 6.98 17.73 4.09
CA THR A 659 8.21 18.51 4.12
C THR A 659 8.35 19.40 5.35
N ASN A 660 9.58 19.62 5.85
CA ASN A 660 9.80 20.49 7.03
C ASN A 660 9.31 21.92 6.75
N GLY A 661 8.23 22.32 7.43
CA GLY A 661 7.54 23.59 7.27
C GLY A 661 6.19 23.49 6.58
N ASP A 662 5.79 22.32 6.07
CA ASP A 662 4.51 22.13 5.38
C ASP A 662 3.32 22.50 6.26
N VAL A 663 2.44 23.34 5.74
CA VAL A 663 1.19 23.73 6.40
C VAL A 663 0.09 22.78 5.99
N ILE A 664 -0.29 21.88 6.89
CA ILE A 664 -1.38 20.93 6.71
C ILE A 664 -2.69 21.59 7.18
N LYS A 665 -3.66 21.80 6.29
CA LYS A 665 -5.00 22.25 6.65
C LYS A 665 -5.98 21.08 6.63
N LEU A 666 -6.62 20.83 7.77
CA LEU A 666 -7.68 19.85 7.97
C LEU A 666 -8.85 20.61 8.58
N GLY A 667 -10.00 20.66 7.91
CA GLY A 667 -11.09 21.54 8.37
C GLY A 667 -10.65 23.01 8.37
N GLU A 668 -10.83 23.72 9.48
CA GLU A 668 -10.30 25.08 9.69
C GLU A 668 -8.95 25.12 10.41
N THR A 669 -8.46 23.97 10.90
CA THR A 669 -7.21 23.86 11.64
C THR A 669 -6.01 23.75 10.71
N SER A 670 -5.00 24.58 10.95
CA SER A 670 -3.70 24.50 10.28
C SER A 670 -2.63 23.95 11.22
N LEU A 671 -1.91 22.92 10.78
CA LEU A 671 -0.73 22.37 11.44
C LEU A 671 0.51 22.67 10.60
N ILE A 672 1.68 22.78 11.22
CA ILE A 672 2.96 22.90 10.53
C ILE A 672 3.79 21.65 10.83
N PHE A 673 4.17 20.88 9.81
CA PHE A 673 5.05 19.73 9.98
C PHE A 673 6.50 20.18 10.16
N ARG A 674 7.25 19.56 11.07
CA ARG A 674 8.67 19.87 11.32
C ARG A 674 9.52 18.61 11.46
N LEU A 675 10.74 18.62 10.92
CA LEU A 675 11.73 17.53 11.01
C LEU A 675 12.68 17.74 12.21
N GLY A 676 13.01 16.67 12.94
CA GLY A 676 14.09 16.64 13.95
C GLY A 676 13.67 16.50 15.43
N THR A 677 14.68 16.34 16.30
CA THR A 677 14.57 16.32 17.78
C THR A 677 14.72 17.74 18.35
N THR A 678 13.89 18.07 19.35
CA THR A 678 13.63 19.44 19.86
C THR A 678 14.88 20.17 20.40
N PRO A 679 15.04 21.50 20.19
CA PRO A 679 15.78 22.38 21.10
C PRO A 679 14.88 22.87 22.24
N VAL A 680 15.42 22.89 23.46
CA VAL A 680 14.75 23.30 24.71
C VAL A 680 14.52 24.82 24.79
N SER A 681 13.33 25.26 25.19
CA SER A 681 13.16 26.30 26.23
C SER A 681 11.73 26.32 26.80
N LYS A 682 11.63 26.47 28.12
CA LYS A 682 10.40 26.48 28.92
C LYS A 682 10.19 27.90 29.45
N PRO A 683 9.05 28.58 29.19
CA PRO A 683 8.72 29.79 29.93
C PRO A 683 8.10 29.43 31.28
N GLU A 684 8.56 30.14 32.30
CA GLU A 684 8.22 30.04 33.71
C GLU A 684 6.81 30.57 33.98
N ILE A 685 6.03 29.87 34.82
CA ILE A 685 4.65 30.22 35.17
C ILE A 685 4.68 31.29 36.28
N ILE A 686 4.31 32.52 35.95
CA ILE A 686 3.96 33.56 36.93
C ILE A 686 2.49 33.40 37.32
N LYS A 687 2.20 33.31 38.63
CA LYS A 687 0.83 33.20 39.19
C LYS A 687 0.05 34.51 38.97
N PRO A 688 -1.23 34.47 38.55
CA PRO A 688 -2.03 35.67 38.37
C PRO A 688 -2.60 36.20 39.71
N GLN A 689 -2.53 37.52 39.90
CA GLN A 689 -3.36 38.27 40.85
C GLN A 689 -4.62 38.82 40.16
N PRO A 690 -5.72 39.08 40.89
CA PRO A 690 -6.99 39.48 40.30
C PRO A 690 -7.04 40.97 39.98
N VAL A 691 -7.61 41.34 38.82
CA VAL A 691 -7.87 42.73 38.40
C VAL A 691 -9.34 42.84 37.92
N PRO A 692 -10.06 43.95 38.21
CA PRO A 692 -11.52 44.06 38.09
C PRO A 692 -11.99 44.40 36.65
N PRO A 693 -13.30 44.28 36.34
CA PRO A 693 -13.78 44.36 34.96
C PRO A 693 -13.87 45.81 34.43
N PRO A 694 -13.64 46.04 33.11
CA PRO A 694 -13.86 47.33 32.48
C PRO A 694 -15.33 47.51 31.98
N PRO A 695 -15.75 48.75 31.68
CA PRO A 695 -17.16 49.13 31.54
C PRO A 695 -17.74 48.82 30.16
N VAL A 696 -19.07 48.65 30.13
CA VAL A 696 -19.90 48.39 28.95
C VAL A 696 -20.15 49.68 28.16
N SER A 697 -20.20 49.59 26.83
CA SER A 697 -20.77 50.61 25.93
C SER A 697 -21.52 49.92 24.77
N PRO A 698 -22.53 50.59 24.16
CA PRO A 698 -23.78 49.94 23.75
C PRO A 698 -23.75 49.29 22.37
N ILE A 699 -24.57 48.24 22.23
CA ILE A 699 -24.85 47.51 20.99
C ILE A 699 -25.90 48.27 20.16
N GLU A 700 -25.58 48.62 18.92
CA GLU A 700 -26.59 48.90 17.88
C GLU A 700 -27.12 47.59 17.28
N ARG A 701 -28.44 47.48 17.13
CA ARG A 701 -29.10 46.32 16.50
C ARG A 701 -29.12 46.46 14.98
N PRO A 702 -28.75 45.43 14.21
CA PRO A 702 -29.27 45.24 12.86
C PRO A 702 -30.67 44.62 12.91
N THR A 703 -31.51 45.09 11.97
CA THR A 703 -32.89 44.71 11.64
C THR A 703 -33.12 43.21 11.34
N PRO A 704 -34.37 42.70 11.40
CA PRO A 704 -34.67 41.29 11.15
C PRO A 704 -34.39 40.92 9.68
N VAL A 705 -33.61 39.85 9.48
CA VAL A 705 -33.50 39.18 8.18
C VAL A 705 -34.75 38.31 8.02
N ASN A 706 -35.52 38.56 6.97
CA ASN A 706 -36.66 37.74 6.58
C ASN A 706 -36.12 36.37 6.09
N LEU A 707 -36.47 35.27 6.77
CA LEU A 707 -36.05 33.92 6.37
C LEU A 707 -36.76 33.51 5.05
N PRO A 708 -36.08 32.82 4.12
CA PRO A 708 -36.69 32.39 2.86
C PRO A 708 -37.80 31.35 3.07
N LEU A 709 -38.81 31.36 2.18
CA LEU A 709 -39.92 30.39 2.19
C LEU A 709 -39.39 28.96 2.02
N GLU A 710 -39.60 28.11 3.03
CA GLU A 710 -39.25 26.69 2.97
C GLU A 710 -40.25 25.93 2.09
N LEU A 711 -39.75 25.25 1.05
CA LEU A 711 -40.52 24.34 0.21
C LEU A 711 -40.10 22.89 0.45
N THR A 712 -41.10 22.02 0.61
CA THR A 712 -40.96 20.58 0.73
C THR A 712 -41.50 19.89 -0.51
N LEU A 713 -40.74 18.98 -1.10
CA LEU A 713 -41.18 18.11 -2.19
C LEU A 713 -41.67 16.78 -1.62
N VAL A 714 -42.95 16.48 -1.77
CA VAL A 714 -43.53 15.20 -1.33
C VAL A 714 -43.55 14.23 -2.50
N VAL A 715 -42.87 13.10 -2.38
CA VAL A 715 -42.82 12.06 -3.41
C VAL A 715 -44.14 11.29 -3.41
N GLN A 716 -44.91 11.37 -4.48
CA GLN A 716 -46.24 10.77 -4.56
C GLN A 716 -46.21 9.28 -4.95
N ASN A 717 -45.22 8.85 -5.74
CA ASN A 717 -45.15 7.48 -6.27
C ASN A 717 -43.70 7.02 -6.55
N GLY A 718 -43.50 5.70 -6.73
CA GLY A 718 -42.18 5.05 -6.83
C GLY A 718 -41.70 4.47 -5.49
N ASN A 719 -40.48 3.92 -5.42
CA ASN A 719 -39.95 3.27 -4.21
C ASN A 719 -39.71 4.24 -3.01
N LEU A 720 -39.90 5.54 -3.23
CA LEU A 720 -39.82 6.59 -2.23
C LEU A 720 -41.17 7.27 -1.95
N GLY A 721 -42.29 6.70 -2.45
CA GLY A 721 -43.63 7.25 -2.23
C GLY A 721 -43.95 7.50 -0.75
N GLY A 722 -44.49 8.68 -0.44
CA GLY A 722 -44.78 9.14 0.92
C GLY A 722 -43.62 9.86 1.63
N LYS A 723 -42.42 9.93 1.04
CA LYS A 723 -41.30 10.70 1.62
C LYS A 723 -41.40 12.18 1.30
N SER A 724 -41.12 13.00 2.31
CA SER A 724 -41.03 14.46 2.19
C SER A 724 -39.57 14.91 2.16
N ILE A 725 -39.22 15.75 1.19
CA ILE A 725 -37.85 16.21 0.96
C ILE A 725 -37.81 17.73 1.04
N LEU A 726 -37.23 18.26 2.12
CA LEU A 726 -37.06 19.69 2.31
C LEU A 726 -35.95 20.24 1.41
N LEU A 727 -36.22 21.32 0.67
CA LEU A 727 -35.21 22.05 -0.10
C LEU A 727 -34.35 22.91 0.85
N LYS A 728 -33.24 22.33 1.33
CA LYS A 728 -32.37 22.93 2.36
C LYS A 728 -31.34 23.92 1.83
N GLN A 729 -31.06 23.94 0.53
CA GLN A 729 -30.01 24.76 -0.08
C GLN A 729 -30.36 25.17 -1.52
N SER A 730 -29.76 26.25 -2.04
CA SER A 730 -29.93 26.71 -3.41
C SER A 730 -28.55 26.94 -4.05
N PRO A 731 -28.22 26.29 -5.19
CA PRO A 731 -29.04 25.32 -5.92
C PRO A 731 -29.12 23.95 -5.21
N THR A 732 -30.24 23.25 -5.36
CA THR A 732 -30.42 21.83 -4.96
C THR A 732 -30.52 20.98 -6.22
N THR A 733 -29.63 19.98 -6.37
CA THR A 733 -29.61 19.07 -7.51
C THR A 733 -30.38 17.77 -7.24
N LEU A 734 -31.05 17.24 -8.26
CA LEU A 734 -31.80 15.98 -8.21
C LEU A 734 -31.36 15.04 -9.33
N GLY A 735 -31.04 13.78 -8.98
CA GLY A 735 -30.57 12.78 -9.95
C GLY A 735 -30.28 11.41 -9.35
N ARG A 736 -29.82 10.47 -10.19
CA ARG A 736 -29.29 9.16 -9.77
C ARG A 736 -27.87 9.22 -9.22
N ASP A 737 -27.14 10.30 -9.47
CA ASP A 737 -25.79 10.48 -8.93
C ASP A 737 -25.82 10.46 -7.39
N PRO A 738 -25.03 9.60 -6.72
CA PRO A 738 -24.88 9.61 -5.26
C PRO A 738 -24.42 10.96 -4.68
N GLN A 739 -23.88 11.86 -5.52
CA GLN A 739 -23.48 13.23 -5.17
C GLN A 739 -24.61 14.27 -5.34
N SER A 740 -25.77 13.90 -5.90
CA SER A 740 -26.93 14.81 -5.99
C SER A 740 -27.45 15.17 -4.61
N SER A 741 -27.92 16.42 -4.43
CA SER A 741 -28.52 16.87 -3.17
C SER A 741 -29.76 16.04 -2.81
N ILE A 742 -30.53 15.65 -3.83
CA ILE A 742 -31.66 14.72 -3.75
C ILE A 742 -31.34 13.51 -4.64
N VAL A 743 -31.02 12.39 -4.02
CA VAL A 743 -30.72 11.14 -4.74
C VAL A 743 -32.00 10.32 -4.91
N ILE A 744 -32.43 10.12 -6.15
CA ILE A 744 -33.52 9.20 -6.50
C ILE A 744 -32.94 8.10 -7.38
N ASN A 745 -32.64 6.95 -6.77
CA ASN A 745 -32.01 5.80 -7.44
C ASN A 745 -33.03 4.95 -8.23
N GLU A 746 -33.67 5.56 -9.22
CA GLU A 746 -34.64 4.91 -10.11
C GLU A 746 -34.18 5.08 -11.56
N ASP A 747 -34.32 4.03 -12.35
CA ASP A 747 -33.88 3.97 -13.76
C ASP A 747 -34.48 5.08 -14.63
N VAL A 748 -35.69 5.55 -14.30
CA VAL A 748 -36.38 6.66 -14.96
C VAL A 748 -35.79 8.05 -14.66
N VAL A 749 -34.89 8.18 -13.68
CA VAL A 749 -34.23 9.44 -13.32
C VAL A 749 -32.81 9.44 -13.88
N SER A 750 -32.46 10.41 -14.71
CA SER A 750 -31.09 10.60 -15.23
C SER A 750 -30.04 10.85 -14.13
N TRP A 751 -28.76 10.62 -14.45
CA TRP A 751 -27.65 10.78 -13.49
C TRP A 751 -27.63 12.16 -12.84
N ASN A 752 -27.73 13.24 -13.63
CA ASN A 752 -28.09 14.60 -13.21
C ASN A 752 -29.38 14.98 -13.92
N HIS A 753 -30.51 15.12 -13.21
CA HIS A 753 -31.83 15.24 -13.83
C HIS A 753 -32.35 16.67 -13.83
N ALA A 754 -32.45 17.29 -12.64
CA ALA A 754 -32.99 18.63 -12.48
C ALA A 754 -32.25 19.42 -11.39
N GLU A 755 -32.32 20.75 -11.49
CA GLU A 755 -31.78 21.68 -10.51
C GLU A 755 -32.89 22.61 -10.01
N PHE A 756 -32.99 22.77 -8.70
CA PHE A 756 -33.87 23.71 -8.03
C PHE A 756 -33.08 24.92 -7.55
N LYS A 757 -33.56 26.12 -7.88
CA LYS A 757 -32.88 27.37 -7.51
C LYS A 757 -33.88 28.36 -6.90
N LEU A 758 -33.51 28.96 -5.78
CA LEU A 758 -34.23 30.06 -5.15
C LEU A 758 -33.65 31.40 -5.60
N GLU A 759 -34.47 32.23 -6.23
CA GLU A 759 -34.13 33.62 -6.61
C GLU A 759 -35.29 34.55 -6.25
N ASN A 760 -35.00 35.71 -5.65
CA ASN A 760 -36.01 36.71 -5.25
C ASN A 760 -37.20 36.12 -4.46
N ASN A 761 -36.92 35.17 -3.56
CA ASN A 761 -37.92 34.46 -2.74
C ASN A 761 -38.92 33.59 -3.54
N GLN A 762 -38.60 33.26 -4.81
CA GLN A 762 -39.34 32.33 -5.66
C GLN A 762 -38.44 31.15 -6.04
N TRP A 763 -38.98 29.92 -5.95
CA TRP A 763 -38.27 28.74 -6.40
C TRP A 763 -38.49 28.49 -7.89
N PHE A 764 -37.44 28.03 -8.55
CA PHE A 764 -37.42 27.63 -9.95
C PHE A 764 -36.88 26.22 -10.08
N VAL A 765 -37.33 25.49 -11.10
CA VAL A 765 -36.76 24.20 -11.51
C VAL A 765 -36.24 24.28 -12.94
N LYS A 766 -35.10 23.66 -13.19
CA LYS A 766 -34.46 23.55 -14.50
C LYS A 766 -34.18 22.09 -14.80
N ASP A 767 -34.60 21.63 -15.98
CA ASP A 767 -34.20 20.32 -16.50
C ASP A 767 -32.77 20.39 -17.06
N LEU A 768 -31.88 19.50 -16.61
CA LEU A 768 -30.45 19.51 -16.99
C LEU A 768 -30.15 18.73 -18.27
N GLY A 769 -31.12 18.63 -19.19
CA GLY A 769 -31.00 17.82 -20.41
C GLY A 769 -31.31 16.35 -20.14
N SER A 770 -32.30 16.08 -19.29
CA SER A 770 -32.61 14.74 -18.83
C SER A 770 -33.24 13.88 -19.94
N SER A 771 -33.02 12.57 -19.87
CA SER A 771 -33.47 11.60 -20.89
C SER A 771 -34.99 11.45 -20.93
N ASN A 772 -35.66 11.64 -19.79
CA ASN A 772 -37.12 11.47 -19.64
C ASN A 772 -37.88 12.79 -19.47
N HIS A 773 -37.16 13.92 -19.48
CA HIS A 773 -37.66 15.27 -19.31
C HIS A 773 -38.38 15.55 -17.98
N THR A 774 -38.36 16.82 -17.59
CA THR A 774 -39.11 17.35 -16.46
C THR A 774 -40.45 17.94 -16.92
N PHE A 775 -41.51 17.69 -16.16
CA PHE A 775 -42.85 18.24 -16.41
C PHE A 775 -43.36 18.94 -15.16
N ILE A 776 -44.05 20.07 -15.31
CA ILE A 776 -44.77 20.77 -14.23
C ILE A 776 -46.26 20.77 -14.60
N ASN A 777 -47.12 20.25 -13.72
CA ASN A 777 -48.57 20.16 -13.92
C ASN A 777 -48.97 19.50 -15.27
N GLY A 778 -48.17 18.51 -15.71
CA GLY A 778 -48.38 17.81 -16.98
C GLY A 778 -47.76 18.48 -18.21
N THR A 779 -47.27 19.71 -18.10
CA THR A 779 -46.63 20.44 -19.20
C THR A 779 -45.11 20.22 -19.16
N LYS A 780 -44.51 19.84 -20.29
CA LYS A 780 -43.06 19.65 -20.41
C LYS A 780 -42.35 21.00 -20.35
N ILE A 781 -41.33 21.14 -19.50
CA ILE A 781 -40.50 22.35 -19.48
C ILE A 781 -39.38 22.26 -20.51
N THR A 782 -38.93 23.40 -21.04
CA THR A 782 -37.80 23.46 -21.96
C THR A 782 -36.51 23.09 -21.22
N PRO A 783 -35.69 22.16 -21.74
CA PRO A 783 -34.40 21.85 -21.15
C PRO A 783 -33.51 23.10 -21.03
N ASN A 784 -32.78 23.17 -19.93
CA ASN A 784 -31.88 24.26 -19.58
C ASN A 784 -32.51 25.65 -19.31
N GLU A 785 -33.83 25.74 -19.22
CA GLU A 785 -34.54 26.95 -18.83
C GLU A 785 -35.07 26.84 -17.40
N PHE A 786 -34.99 27.91 -16.61
CA PHE A 786 -35.57 27.95 -15.26
C PHE A 786 -37.05 28.30 -15.35
N VAL A 787 -37.91 27.42 -14.84
CA VAL A 787 -39.35 27.63 -14.77
C VAL A 787 -39.79 27.77 -13.32
N PRO A 788 -40.59 28.80 -12.96
CA PRO A 788 -41.03 28.99 -11.58
C PRO A 788 -41.90 27.83 -11.11
N ILE A 789 -41.73 27.44 -9.85
CA ILE A 789 -42.56 26.43 -9.18
C ILE A 789 -43.34 27.07 -8.03
N ASN A 790 -44.61 26.72 -7.91
CA ASN A 790 -45.53 27.23 -6.90
C ASN A 790 -46.02 26.10 -5.98
N PRO A 791 -46.51 26.43 -4.78
CA PRO A 791 -47.17 25.44 -3.92
C PRO A 791 -48.33 24.76 -4.67
N ALA A 792 -48.50 23.46 -4.43
CA ALA A 792 -49.39 22.52 -5.13
C ALA A 792 -48.99 22.12 -6.56
N ASP A 793 -47.89 22.64 -7.12
CA ASP A 793 -47.38 22.17 -8.39
C ASP A 793 -46.93 20.70 -8.32
N LYS A 794 -47.21 19.95 -9.38
CA LYS A 794 -46.78 18.56 -9.54
C LYS A 794 -45.64 18.47 -10.55
N ILE A 795 -44.44 18.16 -10.05
CA ILE A 795 -43.22 18.01 -10.84
C ILE A 795 -42.99 16.53 -11.13
N ARG A 796 -42.94 16.15 -12.40
CA ARG A 796 -42.82 14.74 -12.81
C ARG A 796 -41.52 14.48 -13.57
N PHE A 797 -40.84 13.40 -13.18
CA PHE A 797 -39.63 12.84 -13.78
C PHE A 797 -39.91 11.37 -14.17
N GLY A 798 -40.15 11.10 -15.45
CA GLY A 798 -40.61 9.78 -15.89
C GLY A 798 -41.91 9.36 -15.19
N LYS A 799 -41.87 8.24 -14.43
CA LYS A 799 -43.01 7.73 -13.63
C LYS A 799 -43.14 8.36 -12.24
N ILE A 800 -42.13 9.10 -11.77
CA ILE A 800 -42.06 9.69 -10.42
C ILE A 800 -42.67 11.09 -10.43
N THR A 801 -43.58 11.37 -9.52
CA THR A 801 -44.24 12.66 -9.35
C THR A 801 -43.96 13.20 -7.95
N LEU A 802 -43.52 14.45 -7.87
CA LEU A 802 -43.32 15.22 -6.64
C LEU A 802 -44.39 16.30 -6.57
N GLU A 803 -45.01 16.47 -5.41
CA GLU A 803 -45.91 17.60 -5.14
C GLU A 803 -45.19 18.64 -4.28
N VAL A 804 -45.26 19.90 -4.70
CA VAL A 804 -44.66 21.02 -3.97
C VAL A 804 -45.58 21.43 -2.84
N VAL A 805 -45.10 21.34 -1.60
CA VAL A 805 -45.83 21.77 -0.40
C VAL A 805 -45.06 22.90 0.26
N GLN A 806 -45.75 23.99 0.58
CA GLN A 806 -45.19 25.12 1.32
C GLN A 806 -45.66 25.06 2.76
N HIS A 807 -44.72 25.20 3.69
CA HIS A 807 -45.06 25.37 5.10
C HIS A 807 -45.14 26.86 5.41
N ALA A 808 -46.23 27.31 6.05
CA ALA A 808 -46.28 28.63 6.65
C ALA A 808 -45.41 28.61 7.92
N ASN A 809 -44.45 29.53 8.02
CA ASN A 809 -43.58 29.67 9.19
C ASN A 809 -44.36 30.03 10.46
#